data_AF-A0A9P0FLN8-F1
#
_entry.id   AF-A0A9P0FLN8-F1
#
_cell.length_a   1.000
_cell.length_b   1.000
_cell.length_c   1.000
_cell.angle_alpha   90.00
_cell.angle_beta   90.00
_cell.angle_gamma   90.00
#
_symmetry.space_group_name_H-M   'P 1'
#
loop_
_entity.id
_entity.type
_entity.pdbx_description
1 polymer ?
#
loop_
_entity_poly.entity_id
_entity_poly.type
_entity_poly.pdbx_seq_one_letter_code
_entity_poly.pdbx_strand_id
1 'polypeptide(L)'
;HNPLQPSPLRIGDDRLLEESHFNFSEPTVLFFHAFFESYQATPATTIKTGKTTLQDPEELQVNDDSLLNNSKINFSKPTRIFCHGFTESYTAEVSQSVMKAYLKYEDCNVILINAQIPFARNYLVAANNVLGVGKYSAEFVDYLVSKGMPLSSLELIGMSLGSQTMGIVGASVKSGRIPKIMAYEPAGPLFHTRPESARLDKSDADFVIVIHTNWGFNGFFFPCGHVDFWINDSPLFQPGCSLWACASRRPSDMINELCKKIFCSHFFSHRLATYAINNQTAFPARKCTSFTSYKNGYCDKNDLQFVGDQVYSKTTLQDPEELQVNNDSLLNNSKINFSKPTKIFCHGFTESYTAEVSQSVMKAYLKYEDCNVILINAQIPFARNYLLAAYNILGVGKYSAEFVDYLVSKGMPLSSLELIGMSLGSQTMGIVGASVKSGRVPKIMAYDPAGPLFHIRPESARLDKSDADFVIVIHTNWGFNGFFFPCGHVDFWINDSPLFQPGCSLWACASRRPTDIINELFFCSHFFSHRLATYAINNQTAFLARKCTSFTSYKNGDCDKNDLQFVGDQVYSKANADNPKQLKINDEGLFRSSKIDFNKPTKFFVHGFLESYKSDDAQQTKKAYLDKEDCNMILVDAKVLYAGINYLAAANNVQAVGKYVATFVDYLVSKGMPISSLELIGMSLGGQTVGIIGAHVKSGRVPKILAYDPAGPLFNGYPEDKRLDKSDADFVIVIHTNWLQNGYFLPCGHVDFWINNTPLSQPGCSISQVTRRKPGNIPEIGTHFFSWRTGKFALYHPTAFPARKCDSYKSYKKGACNGNDLQYVGDKVKATASGNYYATVGKEIYS
;
A
#
# COMPACT_ATOMS: atom_id res chain seq x y z
N HIS A 1 -61.65 2.63 5.90
CA HIS A 1 -60.64 3.69 5.74
C HIS A 1 -59.89 3.51 4.43
N ASN A 2 -59.28 4.55 3.87
CA ASN A 2 -58.77 4.56 2.49
C ASN A 2 -57.70 3.47 2.25
N PRO A 3 -57.98 2.39 1.49
CA PRO A 3 -57.04 1.29 1.29
C PRO A 3 -55.82 1.67 0.43
N LEU A 4 -55.77 2.90 -0.11
CA LEU A 4 -54.70 3.42 -0.94
C LEU A 4 -53.67 4.28 -0.18
N GLN A 5 -53.85 4.52 1.13
CA GLN A 5 -52.86 5.20 1.96
C GLN A 5 -52.68 4.45 3.29
N PRO A 6 -51.65 3.59 3.42
CA PRO A 6 -51.37 2.86 4.65
C PRO A 6 -50.80 3.79 5.72
N SER A 7 -51.26 3.64 6.96
CA SER A 7 -50.67 4.30 8.13
C SER A 7 -49.38 3.56 8.56
N PRO A 8 -48.26 4.27 8.79
CA PRO A 8 -47.01 3.64 9.19
C PRO A 8 -47.06 3.18 10.65
N LEU A 9 -46.80 1.90 10.89
CA LEU A 9 -46.66 1.31 12.22
C LEU A 9 -45.19 1.05 12.56
N ARG A 10 -44.83 1.15 13.84
CA ARG A 10 -43.49 0.85 14.35
C ARG A 10 -43.57 -0.20 15.46
N ILE A 11 -42.69 -1.20 15.40
CA ILE A 11 -42.61 -2.27 16.41
C ILE A 11 -42.24 -1.66 17.76
N GLY A 12 -43.06 -1.91 18.79
CA GLY A 12 -42.89 -1.38 20.14
C GLY A 12 -43.43 0.03 20.37
N ASP A 13 -44.27 0.56 19.47
CA ASP A 13 -44.95 1.85 19.62
C ASP A 13 -46.47 1.63 19.73
N ASP A 14 -46.92 1.30 20.94
CA ASP A 14 -48.32 0.93 21.22
C ASP A 14 -49.30 2.07 20.93
N ARG A 15 -48.84 3.32 21.07
CA ARG A 15 -49.64 4.51 20.77
C ARG A 15 -49.95 4.61 19.28
N LEU A 16 -48.96 4.38 18.40
CA LEU A 16 -49.22 4.33 16.95
C LEU A 16 -50.15 3.17 16.58
N LEU A 17 -50.12 2.06 17.32
CA LEU A 17 -51.05 0.96 17.12
C LEU A 17 -52.50 1.35 17.48
N GLU A 18 -52.72 1.99 18.63
CA GLU A 18 -54.03 2.53 19.01
C GLU A 18 -54.55 3.59 18.01
N GLU A 19 -53.70 4.52 17.57
CA GLU A 19 -54.03 5.56 16.59
C GLU A 19 -54.30 5.00 15.18
N SER A 20 -53.82 3.78 14.85
CA SER A 20 -53.93 3.21 13.50
C SER A 20 -55.31 2.63 13.12
N HIS A 21 -56.29 2.67 14.04
CA HIS A 21 -57.62 2.08 13.87
C HIS A 21 -57.61 0.56 13.55
N PHE A 22 -56.57 -0.16 14.00
CA PHE A 22 -56.39 -1.58 13.74
C PHE A 22 -57.47 -2.43 14.45
N ASN A 23 -58.32 -3.10 13.68
CA ASN A 23 -59.41 -3.91 14.22
C ASN A 23 -59.00 -5.40 14.32
N PHE A 24 -58.74 -5.86 15.55
CA PHE A 24 -58.35 -7.25 15.84
C PHE A 24 -59.45 -8.29 15.56
N SER A 25 -60.69 -7.86 15.31
CA SER A 25 -61.82 -8.76 14.99
C SER A 25 -62.05 -8.97 13.50
N GLU A 26 -61.33 -8.25 12.62
CA GLU A 26 -61.52 -8.29 11.16
C GLU A 26 -60.22 -8.69 10.42
N PRO A 27 -60.30 -9.42 9.28
CA PRO A 27 -59.12 -9.78 8.50
C PRO A 27 -58.39 -8.55 7.94
N THR A 28 -57.20 -8.26 8.48
CA THR A 28 -56.40 -7.09 8.08
C THR A 28 -55.16 -7.50 7.28
N VAL A 29 -54.94 -6.84 6.12
CA VAL A 29 -53.76 -7.08 5.26
C VAL A 29 -52.62 -6.15 5.69
N LEU A 30 -51.55 -6.73 6.22
CA LEU A 30 -50.33 -6.02 6.62
C LEU A 30 -49.26 -6.07 5.53
N PHE A 31 -48.81 -4.90 5.07
CA PHE A 31 -47.67 -4.79 4.15
C PHE A 31 -46.37 -4.58 4.93
N PHE A 32 -45.58 -5.65 5.06
CA PHE A 32 -44.23 -5.58 5.65
C PHE A 32 -43.18 -5.28 4.58
N HIS A 33 -42.45 -4.17 4.72
CA HIS A 33 -41.29 -3.88 3.87
C HIS A 33 -40.01 -4.51 4.45
N ALA A 34 -39.93 -5.84 4.41
CA ALA A 34 -38.76 -6.61 4.82
C ALA A 34 -38.00 -7.11 3.58
N PHE A 35 -36.75 -6.67 3.40
CA PHE A 35 -35.89 -7.12 2.29
C PHE A 35 -35.32 -8.51 2.58
N PHE A 36 -36.12 -9.55 2.36
CA PHE A 36 -35.71 -10.96 2.36
C PHE A 36 -36.41 -11.75 1.24
N GLU A 37 -35.90 -11.65 0.00
CA GLU A 37 -36.16 -12.67 -1.02
C GLU A 37 -35.18 -13.84 -0.84
N SER A 38 -35.51 -14.79 0.03
CA SER A 38 -34.85 -16.09 0.10
C SER A 38 -35.57 -17.11 -0.76
N TYR A 39 -35.30 -17.13 -2.07
CA TYR A 39 -35.69 -18.26 -2.91
C TYR A 39 -34.75 -19.45 -2.63
N GLN A 40 -35.20 -20.39 -1.81
CA GLN A 40 -34.59 -21.72 -1.69
C GLN A 40 -34.83 -22.52 -2.98
N ALA A 41 -34.05 -22.23 -4.02
CA ALA A 41 -33.95 -23.05 -5.21
C ALA A 41 -32.76 -24.00 -5.07
N THR A 42 -33.03 -25.28 -4.85
CA THR A 42 -32.01 -26.34 -4.82
C THR A 42 -31.30 -26.42 -6.18
N PRO A 43 -29.97 -26.28 -6.28
CA PRO A 43 -29.26 -26.49 -7.52
C PRO A 43 -29.39 -27.94 -8.02
N ALA A 44 -29.75 -28.14 -9.28
CA ALA A 44 -29.58 -29.44 -9.93
C ALA A 44 -28.12 -29.58 -10.40
N THR A 45 -27.58 -30.79 -10.42
CA THR A 45 -26.23 -31.04 -10.95
C THR A 45 -26.31 -31.96 -12.16
N THR A 46 -25.48 -31.72 -13.17
CA THR A 46 -25.64 -32.34 -14.48
C THR A 46 -24.30 -32.88 -14.98
N ILE A 47 -24.17 -34.20 -15.17
CA ILE A 47 -22.93 -34.82 -15.66
C ILE A 47 -22.91 -34.87 -17.19
N LYS A 48 -21.70 -34.71 -17.77
CA LYS A 48 -21.33 -35.28 -19.07
C LYS A 48 -19.93 -35.91 -19.00
N THR A 49 -19.85 -37.22 -19.21
CA THR A 49 -18.59 -37.98 -19.19
C THR A 49 -18.16 -38.45 -20.58
N GLY A 50 -16.85 -38.50 -20.83
CA GLY A 50 -16.26 -39.37 -21.83
C GLY A 50 -15.72 -38.70 -23.10
N LYS A 51 -14.81 -39.42 -23.76
CA LYS A 51 -13.99 -38.95 -24.89
C LYS A 51 -14.72 -38.91 -26.24
N THR A 52 -15.97 -39.37 -26.34
CA THR A 52 -16.63 -39.67 -27.63
C THR A 52 -18.13 -39.35 -27.78
N THR A 53 -18.89 -38.98 -26.74
CA THR A 53 -20.34 -38.69 -26.88
C THR A 53 -20.79 -37.41 -26.17
N LEU A 54 -21.26 -36.43 -26.94
CA LEU A 54 -21.75 -35.12 -26.47
C LEU A 54 -23.26 -35.07 -26.16
N GLN A 55 -23.98 -36.16 -26.42
CA GLN A 55 -25.45 -36.24 -26.33
C GLN A 55 -25.95 -36.47 -24.90
N ASP A 56 -27.13 -35.90 -24.65
CA ASP A 56 -28.04 -36.01 -23.51
C ASP A 56 -27.38 -36.10 -22.10
N PRO A 57 -27.35 -34.96 -21.37
CA PRO A 57 -26.80 -34.93 -20.01
C PRO A 57 -27.61 -35.78 -19.02
N GLU A 58 -26.92 -36.37 -18.06
CA GLU A 58 -27.51 -37.10 -16.93
C GLU A 58 -27.62 -36.18 -15.70
N GLU A 59 -28.74 -36.23 -14.98
CA GLU A 59 -28.93 -35.46 -13.75
C GLU A 59 -28.45 -36.23 -12.52
N LEU A 60 -27.75 -35.55 -11.61
CA LEU A 60 -27.45 -36.00 -10.27
C LEU A 60 -28.00 -35.03 -9.23
N GLN A 61 -28.38 -35.59 -8.08
CA GLN A 61 -28.79 -34.87 -6.89
C GLN A 61 -28.01 -35.38 -5.68
N VAL A 62 -27.94 -34.55 -4.63
CA VAL A 62 -27.24 -34.89 -3.39
C VAL A 62 -27.97 -36.05 -2.70
N ASN A 63 -27.24 -37.08 -2.27
CA ASN A 63 -27.76 -38.27 -1.61
C ASN A 63 -28.71 -39.16 -2.45
N ASP A 64 -28.74 -39.02 -3.78
CA ASP A 64 -29.48 -39.94 -4.66
C ASP A 64 -28.57 -41.02 -5.25
N ASP A 65 -28.53 -42.17 -4.56
CA ASP A 65 -27.79 -43.35 -4.98
C ASP A 65 -28.34 -43.98 -6.28
N SER A 66 -29.63 -43.78 -6.59
CA SER A 66 -30.24 -44.32 -7.82
C SER A 66 -29.74 -43.56 -9.04
N LEU A 67 -29.77 -42.22 -9.00
CA LEU A 67 -29.22 -41.38 -10.05
C LEU A 67 -27.71 -41.61 -10.21
N LEU A 68 -26.97 -41.74 -9.10
CA LEU A 68 -25.52 -41.99 -9.16
C LEU A 68 -25.19 -43.34 -9.81
N ASN A 69 -25.84 -44.43 -9.37
CA ASN A 69 -25.57 -45.78 -9.88
C ASN A 69 -26.01 -45.99 -11.33
N ASN A 70 -27.02 -45.25 -11.81
CA ASN A 70 -27.45 -45.27 -13.21
C ASN A 70 -26.61 -44.35 -14.12
N SER A 71 -25.74 -43.51 -13.55
CA SER A 71 -24.93 -42.56 -14.31
C SER A 71 -23.65 -43.18 -14.90
N LYS A 72 -23.09 -42.51 -15.92
CA LYS A 72 -21.81 -42.89 -16.56
C LYS A 72 -20.55 -42.40 -15.82
N ILE A 73 -20.66 -41.98 -14.56
CA ILE A 73 -19.51 -41.50 -13.79
C ILE A 73 -18.51 -42.62 -13.49
N ASN A 74 -17.21 -42.34 -13.55
CA ASN A 74 -16.16 -43.30 -13.27
C ASN A 74 -15.11 -42.69 -12.34
N PHE A 75 -15.15 -43.03 -11.05
CA PHE A 75 -14.24 -42.49 -10.03
C PHE A 75 -12.78 -42.92 -10.17
N SER A 76 -12.45 -43.89 -11.04
CA SER A 76 -11.06 -44.18 -11.42
C SER A 76 -10.48 -43.13 -12.38
N LYS A 77 -11.28 -42.19 -12.87
CA LYS A 77 -10.88 -41.06 -13.71
C LYS A 77 -10.89 -39.74 -12.93
N PRO A 78 -10.06 -38.75 -13.30
CA PRO A 78 -10.12 -37.42 -12.70
C PRO A 78 -11.50 -36.78 -12.86
N THR A 79 -11.89 -35.92 -11.92
CA THR A 79 -13.17 -35.21 -11.95
C THR A 79 -12.96 -33.71 -12.06
N ARG A 80 -13.74 -33.05 -12.94
CA ARG A 80 -13.79 -31.61 -13.13
C ARG A 80 -15.22 -31.11 -12.89
N ILE A 81 -15.41 -30.20 -11.94
CA ILE A 81 -16.72 -29.61 -11.64
C ILE A 81 -16.72 -28.16 -12.09
N PHE A 82 -17.64 -27.77 -12.98
CA PHE A 82 -17.76 -26.41 -13.49
C PHE A 82 -19.06 -25.73 -13.03
N CYS A 83 -18.98 -24.46 -12.62
CA CYS A 83 -20.15 -23.62 -12.33
C CYS A 83 -20.15 -22.35 -13.21
N HIS A 84 -21.31 -22.04 -13.80
CA HIS A 84 -21.52 -20.90 -14.70
C HIS A 84 -21.84 -19.59 -13.98
N GLY A 85 -21.92 -18.48 -14.73
CA GLY A 85 -22.17 -17.14 -14.23
C GLY A 85 -23.64 -16.71 -14.18
N PHE A 86 -23.83 -15.40 -14.01
CA PHE A 86 -25.12 -14.72 -13.95
C PHE A 86 -25.92 -14.85 -15.26
N THR A 87 -27.21 -15.16 -15.18
CA THR A 87 -28.13 -15.41 -16.31
C THR A 87 -27.78 -16.55 -17.26
N GLU A 88 -26.73 -17.33 -16.94
CA GLU A 88 -26.30 -18.48 -17.73
C GLU A 88 -26.96 -19.79 -17.27
N SER A 89 -26.59 -20.89 -17.93
CA SER A 89 -27.01 -22.26 -17.62
C SER A 89 -25.88 -23.25 -17.97
N TYR A 90 -26.07 -24.52 -17.62
CA TYR A 90 -25.21 -25.61 -18.08
C TYR A 90 -25.20 -25.78 -19.62
N THR A 91 -26.20 -25.26 -20.35
CA THR A 91 -26.28 -25.29 -21.83
C THR A 91 -25.61 -24.10 -22.52
N ALA A 92 -25.17 -23.08 -21.77
CA ALA A 92 -24.50 -21.89 -22.31
C ALA A 92 -23.14 -22.19 -22.97
N GLU A 93 -22.68 -21.29 -23.85
CA GLU A 93 -21.41 -21.42 -24.59
C GLU A 93 -20.22 -21.66 -23.67
N VAL A 94 -20.12 -20.96 -22.53
CA VAL A 94 -19.05 -21.16 -21.54
C VAL A 94 -19.04 -22.59 -21.00
N SER A 95 -20.17 -23.07 -20.49
CA SER A 95 -20.32 -24.39 -19.88
C SER A 95 -19.98 -25.50 -20.88
N GLN A 96 -20.47 -25.36 -22.12
CA GLN A 96 -20.23 -26.33 -23.18
C GLN A 96 -18.80 -26.27 -23.75
N SER A 97 -18.15 -25.10 -23.79
CA SER A 97 -16.77 -24.97 -24.27
C SER A 97 -15.76 -25.48 -23.25
N VAL A 98 -15.93 -25.18 -21.96
CA VAL A 98 -15.07 -25.69 -20.86
C VAL A 98 -15.11 -27.21 -20.82
N MET A 99 -16.32 -27.78 -20.86
CA MET A 99 -16.50 -29.24 -20.94
C MET A 99 -15.81 -29.85 -22.17
N LYS A 100 -16.03 -29.30 -23.37
CA LYS A 100 -15.38 -29.78 -24.61
C LYS A 100 -13.85 -29.67 -24.55
N ALA A 101 -13.31 -28.65 -23.87
CA ALA A 101 -11.88 -28.48 -23.73
C ALA A 101 -11.25 -29.58 -22.85
N TYR A 102 -11.84 -29.88 -21.69
CA TYR A 102 -11.36 -30.94 -20.80
C TYR A 102 -11.55 -32.34 -21.38
N LEU A 103 -12.72 -32.68 -21.94
CA LEU A 103 -12.98 -33.99 -22.55
C LEU A 103 -12.11 -34.27 -23.79
N LYS A 104 -11.58 -33.22 -24.44
CA LYS A 104 -10.59 -33.35 -25.52
C LYS A 104 -9.17 -33.54 -24.99
N TYR A 105 -8.84 -32.88 -23.88
CA TYR A 105 -7.51 -32.90 -23.27
C TYR A 105 -7.21 -34.20 -22.52
N GLU A 106 -8.13 -34.66 -21.67
CA GLU A 106 -7.96 -35.86 -20.85
C GLU A 106 -9.26 -36.68 -20.75
N ASP A 107 -9.13 -37.98 -20.43
CA ASP A 107 -10.28 -38.86 -20.20
C ASP A 107 -10.78 -38.72 -18.75
N CYS A 108 -11.67 -37.75 -18.54
CA CYS A 108 -12.17 -37.32 -17.23
C CYS A 108 -13.71 -37.36 -17.12
N ASN A 109 -14.20 -37.23 -15.88
CA ASN A 109 -15.60 -36.89 -15.60
C ASN A 109 -15.74 -35.37 -15.62
N VAL A 110 -16.70 -34.82 -16.37
CA VAL A 110 -17.06 -33.39 -16.28
C VAL A 110 -18.47 -33.23 -15.73
N ILE A 111 -18.60 -32.45 -14.67
CA ILE A 111 -19.86 -32.15 -13.99
C ILE A 111 -20.15 -30.66 -14.13
N LEU A 112 -21.36 -30.31 -14.55
CA LEU A 112 -21.83 -28.94 -14.69
C LEU A 112 -22.88 -28.66 -13.61
N ILE A 113 -22.63 -27.69 -12.73
CA ILE A 113 -23.61 -27.24 -11.74
C ILE A 113 -24.65 -26.36 -12.46
N ASN A 114 -25.92 -26.75 -12.41
CA ASN A 114 -27.02 -25.99 -12.97
C ASN A 114 -27.55 -24.99 -11.94
N ALA A 115 -26.90 -23.83 -11.86
CA ALA A 115 -27.30 -22.70 -11.04
C ALA A 115 -28.24 -21.72 -11.77
N GLN A 116 -28.88 -22.14 -12.89
CA GLN A 116 -29.67 -21.25 -13.75
C GLN A 116 -30.77 -20.50 -12.99
N ILE A 117 -31.55 -21.19 -12.15
CA ILE A 117 -32.61 -20.59 -11.35
C ILE A 117 -32.05 -19.62 -10.29
N PRO A 118 -31.13 -20.04 -9.38
CA PRO A 118 -30.59 -19.14 -8.36
C PRO A 118 -29.78 -17.97 -8.94
N PHE A 119 -29.24 -18.06 -10.16
CA PHE A 119 -28.51 -16.96 -10.83
C PHE A 119 -29.32 -16.20 -11.91
N ALA A 120 -30.65 -16.36 -11.94
CA ALA A 120 -31.51 -15.69 -12.90
C ALA A 120 -31.87 -14.24 -12.52
N ARG A 121 -32.25 -13.45 -13.55
CA ARG A 121 -32.97 -12.15 -13.48
C ARG A 121 -32.28 -11.03 -12.71
N ASN A 122 -32.25 -11.09 -11.38
CA ASN A 122 -31.81 -10.01 -10.50
C ASN A 122 -30.40 -10.30 -9.96
N TYR A 123 -29.43 -9.44 -10.31
CA TYR A 123 -28.03 -9.64 -9.93
C TYR A 123 -27.80 -9.63 -8.42
N LEU A 124 -28.55 -8.82 -7.66
CA LEU A 124 -28.44 -8.75 -6.20
C LEU A 124 -28.86 -10.08 -5.55
N VAL A 125 -29.98 -10.65 -6.02
CA VAL A 125 -30.47 -11.96 -5.60
C VAL A 125 -29.48 -13.06 -6.00
N ALA A 126 -29.01 -13.05 -7.25
CA ALA A 126 -28.04 -14.01 -7.77
C ALA A 126 -26.71 -14.01 -6.98
N ALA A 127 -26.17 -12.83 -6.66
CA ALA A 127 -24.96 -12.69 -5.84
C ALA A 127 -25.16 -13.16 -4.39
N ASN A 128 -26.35 -12.97 -3.82
CA ASN A 128 -26.67 -13.49 -2.48
C ASN A 128 -26.83 -15.02 -2.48
N ASN A 129 -27.38 -15.60 -3.56
CA ASN A 129 -27.56 -17.04 -3.70
C ASN A 129 -26.25 -17.83 -3.82
N VAL A 130 -25.14 -17.22 -4.25
CA VAL A 130 -23.81 -17.87 -4.35
C VAL A 130 -23.42 -18.65 -3.09
N LEU A 131 -23.71 -18.14 -1.89
CA LEU A 131 -23.40 -18.82 -0.63
C LEU A 131 -24.22 -20.12 -0.47
N GLY A 132 -25.49 -20.11 -0.85
CA GLY A 132 -26.36 -21.29 -0.79
C GLY A 132 -26.00 -22.32 -1.85
N VAL A 133 -25.79 -21.88 -3.09
CA VAL A 133 -25.35 -22.73 -4.20
C VAL A 133 -24.02 -23.40 -3.84
N GLY A 134 -23.05 -22.65 -3.33
CA GLY A 134 -21.73 -23.18 -2.97
C GLY A 134 -21.77 -24.20 -1.83
N LYS A 135 -22.58 -23.96 -0.77
CA LYS A 135 -22.74 -24.93 0.32
C LYS A 135 -23.40 -26.22 -0.13
N TYR A 136 -24.47 -26.15 -0.91
CA TYR A 136 -25.11 -27.34 -1.46
C TYR A 136 -24.19 -28.10 -2.42
N SER A 137 -23.42 -27.39 -3.25
CA SER A 137 -22.40 -28.00 -4.12
C SER A 137 -21.23 -28.62 -3.33
N ALA A 138 -20.92 -28.14 -2.12
CA ALA A 138 -19.96 -28.79 -1.22
C ALA A 138 -20.52 -30.09 -0.62
N GLU A 139 -21.78 -30.10 -0.20
CA GLU A 139 -22.48 -31.33 0.23
C GLU A 139 -22.51 -32.38 -0.90
N PHE A 140 -22.66 -31.94 -2.15
CA PHE A 140 -22.54 -32.82 -3.32
C PHE A 140 -21.12 -33.38 -3.52
N VAL A 141 -20.07 -32.58 -3.32
CA VAL A 141 -18.68 -33.07 -3.36
C VAL A 141 -18.42 -34.07 -2.23
N ASP A 142 -18.85 -33.77 -1.01
CA ASP A 142 -18.74 -34.69 0.14
C ASP A 142 -19.49 -36.01 -0.13
N TYR A 143 -20.68 -35.95 -0.72
CA TYR A 143 -21.43 -37.12 -1.17
C TYR A 143 -20.64 -37.96 -2.18
N LEU A 144 -20.09 -37.35 -3.24
CA LEU A 144 -19.28 -38.08 -4.23
C LEU A 144 -18.02 -38.71 -3.62
N VAL A 145 -17.32 -38.02 -2.71
CA VAL A 145 -16.15 -38.58 -2.00
C VAL A 145 -16.57 -39.75 -1.12
N SER A 146 -17.71 -39.68 -0.43
CA SER A 146 -18.26 -40.80 0.35
C SER A 146 -18.58 -42.05 -0.48
N LYS A 147 -18.80 -41.87 -1.78
CA LYS A 147 -19.05 -42.94 -2.77
C LYS A 147 -17.78 -43.40 -3.49
N GLY A 148 -16.61 -42.93 -3.06
CA GLY A 148 -15.32 -43.39 -3.57
C GLY A 148 -14.64 -42.46 -4.59
N MET A 149 -15.13 -41.24 -4.80
CA MET A 149 -14.42 -40.26 -5.64
C MET A 149 -13.09 -39.84 -4.98
N PRO A 150 -11.93 -40.04 -5.64
CA PRO A 150 -10.64 -39.65 -5.07
C PRO A 150 -10.46 -38.13 -5.11
N LEU A 151 -10.59 -37.48 -3.95
CA LEU A 151 -10.47 -36.03 -3.75
C LEU A 151 -9.19 -35.45 -4.35
N SER A 152 -8.07 -36.18 -4.31
CA SER A 152 -6.77 -35.78 -4.88
C SER A 152 -6.76 -35.59 -6.40
N SER A 153 -7.82 -36.00 -7.11
CA SER A 153 -8.00 -35.84 -8.56
C SER A 153 -9.08 -34.83 -8.95
N LEU A 154 -9.73 -34.20 -7.94
CA LEU A 154 -10.77 -33.22 -8.12
C LEU A 154 -10.19 -31.84 -8.42
N GLU A 155 -10.74 -31.20 -9.44
CA GLU A 155 -10.53 -29.77 -9.69
C GLU A 155 -11.88 -29.08 -9.90
N LEU A 156 -12.02 -27.92 -9.25
CA LEU A 156 -13.19 -27.06 -9.33
C LEU A 156 -12.91 -25.90 -10.29
N ILE A 157 -13.83 -25.63 -11.21
CA ILE A 157 -13.72 -24.54 -12.18
C ILE A 157 -14.96 -23.65 -12.09
N GLY A 158 -14.80 -22.35 -12.21
CA GLY A 158 -15.94 -21.44 -12.24
C GLY A 158 -15.78 -20.30 -13.22
N MET A 159 -16.92 -19.71 -13.62
CA MET A 159 -16.95 -18.40 -14.28
C MET A 159 -17.83 -17.41 -13.51
N SER A 160 -17.37 -16.16 -13.31
CA SER A 160 -18.19 -15.08 -12.73
C SER A 160 -18.75 -15.46 -11.35
N LEU A 161 -20.08 -15.50 -11.18
CA LEU A 161 -20.73 -15.98 -9.95
C LEU A 161 -20.31 -17.43 -9.65
N GLY A 162 -20.14 -18.29 -10.66
CA GLY A 162 -19.65 -19.64 -10.51
C GLY A 162 -18.23 -19.73 -9.95
N SER A 163 -17.34 -18.79 -10.25
CA SER A 163 -16.00 -18.73 -9.62
C SER A 163 -16.10 -18.41 -8.14
N GLN A 164 -16.98 -17.48 -7.77
CA GLN A 164 -17.28 -17.16 -6.37
C GLN A 164 -17.89 -18.39 -5.67
N THR A 165 -18.76 -19.12 -6.35
CA THR A 165 -19.35 -20.39 -5.88
C THR A 165 -18.28 -21.46 -5.63
N MET A 166 -17.29 -21.63 -6.51
CA MET A 166 -16.23 -22.64 -6.31
C MET A 166 -15.32 -22.33 -5.12
N GLY A 167 -15.11 -21.05 -4.79
CA GLY A 167 -14.48 -20.67 -3.52
C GLY A 167 -15.29 -21.14 -2.30
N ILE A 168 -16.59 -20.83 -2.29
CA ILE A 168 -17.51 -21.30 -1.24
C ILE A 168 -17.55 -22.84 -1.16
N VAL A 169 -17.50 -23.56 -2.29
CA VAL A 169 -17.40 -25.02 -2.30
C VAL A 169 -16.12 -25.46 -1.60
N GLY A 170 -14.96 -24.94 -2.01
CA GLY A 170 -13.67 -25.32 -1.42
C GLY A 170 -13.55 -25.02 0.07
N ALA A 171 -14.13 -23.91 0.52
CA ALA A 171 -14.21 -23.56 1.94
C ALA A 171 -15.23 -24.39 2.76
N SER A 172 -16.17 -25.09 2.10
CA SER A 172 -17.29 -25.79 2.78
C SER A 172 -17.23 -27.33 2.74
N VAL A 173 -16.39 -27.92 1.88
CA VAL A 173 -16.19 -29.38 1.78
C VAL A 173 -15.53 -29.91 3.06
N LYS A 174 -16.08 -31.01 3.60
CA LYS A 174 -15.63 -31.61 4.88
C LYS A 174 -14.71 -32.80 4.69
N SER A 175 -14.78 -33.47 3.53
CA SER A 175 -14.03 -34.70 3.23
C SER A 175 -12.53 -34.48 3.05
N GLY A 176 -12.09 -33.22 2.99
CA GLY A 176 -10.69 -32.83 2.89
C GLY A 176 -10.54 -31.51 2.13
N ARG A 177 -9.28 -31.08 1.94
CA ARG A 177 -8.96 -29.86 1.20
C ARG A 177 -9.04 -30.10 -0.31
N ILE A 178 -9.62 -29.17 -1.05
CA ILE A 178 -9.67 -29.24 -2.52
C ILE A 178 -8.26 -29.04 -3.08
N PRO A 179 -7.76 -29.90 -3.99
CA PRO A 179 -6.42 -29.72 -4.57
C PRO A 179 -6.30 -28.46 -5.42
N LYS A 180 -7.32 -28.14 -6.23
CA LYS A 180 -7.23 -27.06 -7.21
C LYS A 180 -8.57 -26.38 -7.49
N ILE A 181 -8.57 -25.04 -7.49
CA ILE A 181 -9.62 -24.20 -8.07
C ILE A 181 -9.05 -23.41 -9.25
N MET A 182 -9.77 -23.41 -10.38
CA MET A 182 -9.48 -22.57 -11.55
C MET A 182 -10.63 -21.59 -11.82
N ALA A 183 -10.37 -20.31 -11.68
CA ALA A 183 -11.39 -19.27 -11.65
C ALA A 183 -11.28 -18.33 -12.87
N TYR A 184 -12.27 -18.37 -13.75
CA TYR A 184 -12.37 -17.50 -14.91
C TYR A 184 -13.16 -16.25 -14.54
N GLU A 185 -12.52 -15.09 -14.54
CA GLU A 185 -13.16 -13.79 -14.26
C GLU A 185 -14.16 -13.83 -13.08
N PRO A 186 -13.70 -14.02 -11.82
CA PRO A 186 -14.62 -14.13 -10.69
C PRO A 186 -15.53 -12.91 -10.61
N ALA A 187 -16.80 -13.06 -10.20
CA ALA A 187 -17.73 -11.93 -10.21
C ALA A 187 -17.25 -10.80 -9.30
N GLY A 188 -17.24 -9.58 -9.81
CA GLY A 188 -16.82 -8.40 -9.06
C GLY A 188 -17.93 -7.76 -8.22
N PRO A 189 -18.96 -7.21 -8.87
CA PRO A 189 -20.01 -6.46 -8.20
C PRO A 189 -20.61 -7.24 -7.04
N LEU A 190 -20.82 -6.58 -5.90
CA LEU A 190 -21.28 -7.17 -4.63
C LEU A 190 -20.32 -8.17 -3.94
N PHE A 191 -19.18 -8.53 -4.53
CA PHE A 191 -18.15 -9.37 -3.90
C PHE A 191 -16.92 -8.58 -3.43
N HIS A 192 -16.59 -7.41 -4.01
CA HIS A 192 -15.41 -6.60 -3.58
C HIS A 192 -15.39 -6.25 -2.11
N THR A 193 -16.56 -6.07 -1.51
CA THR A 193 -16.76 -5.68 -0.11
C THR A 193 -17.11 -6.87 0.79
N ARG A 194 -17.17 -8.10 0.25
CA ARG A 194 -17.40 -9.30 1.06
C ARG A 194 -16.10 -9.74 1.75
N PRO A 195 -16.16 -10.22 3.00
CA PRO A 195 -15.01 -10.84 3.64
C PRO A 195 -14.60 -12.10 2.87
N GLU A 196 -13.35 -12.52 3.03
CA GLU A 196 -12.76 -13.71 2.37
C GLU A 196 -13.64 -14.95 2.55
N SER A 197 -14.21 -15.15 3.74
CA SER A 197 -15.15 -16.25 4.03
C SER A 197 -16.50 -16.22 3.28
N ALA A 198 -16.73 -15.25 2.39
CA ALA A 198 -17.97 -15.06 1.63
C ALA A 198 -17.72 -14.72 0.15
N ARG A 199 -16.51 -15.00 -0.35
CA ARG A 199 -16.08 -14.89 -1.75
C ARG A 199 -15.00 -15.95 -2.04
N LEU A 200 -14.55 -16.05 -3.28
CA LEU A 200 -13.34 -16.77 -3.64
C LEU A 200 -12.11 -16.13 -2.99
N ASP A 201 -11.27 -16.98 -2.42
CA ASP A 201 -9.95 -16.65 -1.90
C ASP A 201 -8.93 -17.79 -2.16
N LYS A 202 -7.64 -17.47 -2.08
CA LYS A 202 -6.56 -18.47 -2.18
C LYS A 202 -6.68 -19.55 -1.10
N SER A 203 -7.28 -19.25 0.06
CA SER A 203 -7.47 -20.22 1.13
C SER A 203 -8.42 -21.38 0.80
N ASP A 204 -9.20 -21.30 -0.29
CA ASP A 204 -10.27 -22.25 -0.59
C ASP A 204 -9.79 -23.59 -1.19
N ALA A 205 -8.54 -23.68 -1.63
CA ALA A 205 -7.91 -24.91 -2.14
C ALA A 205 -6.39 -24.93 -1.89
N ASP A 206 -5.73 -26.07 -2.09
CA ASP A 206 -4.26 -26.16 -2.06
C ASP A 206 -3.61 -25.28 -3.12
N PHE A 207 -4.26 -25.13 -4.28
CA PHE A 207 -3.87 -24.17 -5.30
C PHE A 207 -5.07 -23.48 -5.93
N VAL A 208 -4.98 -22.17 -6.17
CA VAL A 208 -6.06 -21.36 -6.76
C VAL A 208 -5.46 -20.53 -7.89
N ILE A 209 -5.94 -20.73 -9.11
CA ILE A 209 -5.51 -20.00 -10.30
C ILE A 209 -6.67 -19.10 -10.74
N VAL A 210 -6.41 -17.81 -10.96
CA VAL A 210 -7.41 -16.83 -11.40
C VAL A 210 -6.97 -16.20 -12.71
N ILE A 211 -7.91 -16.02 -13.65
CA ILE A 211 -7.66 -15.34 -14.93
C ILE A 211 -8.56 -14.10 -15.02
N HIS A 212 -7.94 -12.93 -15.14
CA HIS A 212 -8.57 -11.61 -15.21
C HIS A 212 -8.50 -11.03 -16.63
N THR A 213 -9.66 -10.72 -17.22
CA THR A 213 -9.88 -10.15 -18.57
C THR A 213 -10.85 -8.95 -18.59
N ASN A 214 -11.63 -8.70 -17.55
CA ASN A 214 -12.55 -7.54 -17.41
C ASN A 214 -12.58 -6.98 -15.97
N TRP A 215 -11.44 -7.08 -15.28
CA TRP A 215 -11.27 -6.57 -13.94
C TRP A 215 -11.56 -5.07 -13.89
N GLY A 216 -12.19 -4.61 -12.82
CA GLY A 216 -12.57 -3.19 -12.67
C GLY A 216 -14.02 -2.92 -13.06
N PHE A 217 -14.61 -3.77 -13.90
CA PHE A 217 -16.00 -3.70 -14.30
C PHE A 217 -16.79 -4.91 -13.78
N ASN A 218 -17.05 -5.93 -14.61
CA ASN A 218 -17.87 -7.09 -14.25
C ASN A 218 -17.12 -8.15 -13.43
N GLY A 219 -15.84 -8.38 -13.71
CA GLY A 219 -15.03 -9.31 -12.94
C GLY A 219 -14.53 -8.70 -11.63
N PHE A 220 -13.81 -9.49 -10.84
CA PHE A 220 -13.20 -9.12 -9.58
C PHE A 220 -11.99 -8.19 -9.85
N PHE A 221 -11.20 -7.84 -8.84
CA PHE A 221 -10.09 -6.88 -9.04
C PHE A 221 -8.93 -7.11 -8.10
N PHE A 222 -9.19 -7.72 -6.96
CA PHE A 222 -8.13 -8.04 -6.03
C PHE A 222 -7.54 -9.40 -6.42
N PRO A 223 -6.22 -9.59 -6.24
CA PRO A 223 -5.66 -10.92 -6.33
C PRO A 223 -6.39 -11.82 -5.34
N CYS A 224 -6.95 -12.92 -5.84
CA CYS A 224 -7.72 -13.87 -5.03
C CYS A 224 -7.30 -15.33 -5.29
N GLY A 225 -6.21 -15.52 -6.05
CA GLY A 225 -5.56 -16.80 -6.23
C GLY A 225 -4.24 -16.92 -5.48
N HIS A 226 -3.66 -18.11 -5.57
CA HIS A 226 -2.22 -18.29 -5.42
C HIS A 226 -1.48 -17.70 -6.64
N VAL A 227 -2.11 -17.72 -7.82
CA VAL A 227 -1.63 -17.05 -9.04
C VAL A 227 -2.79 -16.37 -9.76
N ASP A 228 -2.66 -15.07 -10.01
CA ASP A 228 -3.61 -14.25 -10.76
C ASP A 228 -2.99 -13.77 -12.09
N PHE A 229 -3.56 -14.20 -13.22
CA PHE A 229 -3.15 -13.79 -14.56
C PHE A 229 -3.93 -12.57 -15.04
N TRP A 230 -3.23 -11.47 -15.31
CA TRP A 230 -3.81 -10.20 -15.78
C TRP A 230 -3.60 -10.06 -17.29
N ILE A 231 -4.67 -10.18 -18.07
CA ILE A 231 -4.58 -10.31 -19.52
C ILE A 231 -4.77 -8.96 -20.20
N ASN A 232 -3.71 -8.48 -20.87
CA ASN A 232 -3.64 -7.20 -21.60
C ASN A 232 -3.69 -5.94 -20.69
N ASP A 233 -3.47 -4.75 -21.28
CA ASP A 233 -3.38 -3.46 -20.58
C ASP A 233 -4.76 -2.84 -20.25
N SER A 234 -5.85 -3.49 -20.66
CA SER A 234 -7.18 -2.89 -20.72
C SER A 234 -8.22 -3.64 -19.88
N PRO A 235 -8.76 -3.03 -18.81
CA PRO A 235 -9.86 -3.61 -18.04
C PRO A 235 -11.18 -3.68 -18.84
N LEU A 236 -11.31 -2.94 -19.94
CA LEU A 236 -12.59 -2.75 -20.65
C LEU A 236 -12.64 -3.45 -22.01
N PHE A 237 -11.53 -3.52 -22.75
CA PHE A 237 -11.52 -3.99 -24.14
C PHE A 237 -10.39 -4.98 -24.40
N GLN A 238 -10.74 -6.26 -24.39
CA GLN A 238 -9.87 -7.33 -24.89
C GLN A 238 -9.79 -7.29 -26.43
N PRO A 239 -8.73 -7.86 -27.05
CA PRO A 239 -8.60 -7.93 -28.50
C PRO A 239 -9.84 -8.54 -29.17
N GLY A 240 -10.40 -7.84 -30.16
CA GLY A 240 -11.66 -8.20 -30.82
C GLY A 240 -12.93 -7.53 -30.24
N CYS A 241 -12.89 -6.99 -29.01
CA CYS A 241 -14.07 -6.42 -28.34
C CYS A 241 -14.22 -4.88 -28.49
N SER A 242 -13.52 -4.22 -29.42
CA SER A 242 -13.38 -2.75 -29.43
C SER A 242 -14.56 -1.93 -30.01
N LEU A 243 -14.65 -0.66 -29.59
CA LEU A 243 -15.65 0.33 -30.01
C LEU A 243 -15.46 0.93 -31.42
N TRP A 244 -14.23 0.99 -31.94
CA TRP A 244 -13.95 1.80 -33.15
C TRP A 244 -14.64 1.26 -34.42
N ALA A 245 -15.03 -0.01 -34.42
CA ALA A 245 -15.85 -0.61 -35.47
C ALA A 245 -17.34 -0.18 -35.46
N CYS A 246 -17.78 0.65 -34.51
CA CYS A 246 -19.17 1.11 -34.37
C CYS A 246 -19.46 2.46 -35.05
N ALA A 247 -18.43 3.23 -35.46
CA ALA A 247 -18.58 4.58 -36.00
C ALA A 247 -19.31 4.68 -37.37
N SER A 248 -19.75 3.56 -37.94
CA SER A 248 -20.31 3.46 -39.29
C SER A 248 -21.75 2.90 -39.36
N ARG A 249 -22.48 2.78 -38.22
CA ARG A 249 -23.83 2.20 -38.17
C ARG A 249 -24.83 2.97 -37.27
N ARG A 250 -26.11 2.57 -37.32
CA ARG A 250 -27.27 3.37 -36.85
C ARG A 250 -27.39 3.44 -35.31
N PRO A 251 -28.01 4.49 -34.74
CA PRO A 251 -28.02 4.72 -33.29
C PRO A 251 -28.80 3.70 -32.45
N SER A 252 -29.86 3.09 -32.98
CA SER A 252 -30.70 2.12 -32.25
C SER A 252 -29.96 0.83 -31.90
N ASP A 253 -29.07 0.38 -32.80
CA ASP A 253 -28.30 -0.85 -32.61
C ASP A 253 -27.14 -0.62 -31.62
N MET A 254 -26.77 0.65 -31.41
CA MET A 254 -25.58 1.05 -30.68
C MET A 254 -25.64 0.66 -29.19
N ILE A 255 -26.80 0.72 -28.55
CA ILE A 255 -26.96 0.35 -27.13
C ILE A 255 -26.84 -1.17 -26.93
N ASN A 256 -27.49 -1.97 -27.77
CA ASN A 256 -27.41 -3.43 -27.70
C ASN A 256 -26.01 -3.96 -28.04
N GLU A 257 -25.34 -3.38 -29.05
CA GLU A 257 -23.97 -3.77 -29.41
C GLU A 257 -22.92 -3.27 -28.39
N LEU A 258 -23.16 -2.12 -27.74
CA LEU A 258 -22.34 -1.64 -26.62
C LEU A 258 -22.37 -2.63 -25.46
N CYS A 259 -23.56 -3.11 -25.06
CA CYS A 259 -23.71 -4.14 -24.04
C CYS A 259 -23.00 -5.45 -24.44
N LYS A 260 -23.22 -5.98 -25.65
CA LYS A 260 -22.54 -7.20 -26.13
C LYS A 260 -21.02 -7.09 -26.10
N LYS A 261 -20.46 -5.94 -26.47
CA LYS A 261 -19.00 -5.71 -26.49
C LYS A 261 -18.39 -5.45 -25.11
N ILE A 262 -19.14 -4.92 -24.16
CA ILE A 262 -18.70 -4.84 -22.76
C ILE A 262 -18.63 -6.25 -22.15
N PHE A 263 -19.63 -7.10 -22.39
CA PHE A 263 -19.59 -8.50 -21.94
C PHE A 263 -18.57 -9.35 -22.71
N CYS A 264 -18.21 -9.02 -23.96
CA CYS A 264 -17.16 -9.70 -24.73
C CYS A 264 -15.82 -9.81 -23.97
N SER A 265 -15.39 -8.73 -23.30
CA SER A 265 -14.17 -8.75 -22.47
C SER A 265 -14.32 -9.63 -21.22
N HIS A 266 -15.51 -9.65 -20.61
CA HIS A 266 -15.84 -10.51 -19.46
C HIS A 266 -15.80 -12.00 -19.84
N PHE A 267 -16.30 -12.35 -21.02
CA PHE A 267 -16.26 -13.70 -21.57
C PHE A 267 -14.92 -14.12 -22.18
N PHE A 268 -13.91 -13.24 -22.22
CA PHE A 268 -12.62 -13.58 -22.82
C PHE A 268 -11.80 -14.59 -22.00
N SER A 269 -11.97 -14.60 -20.67
CA SER A 269 -11.25 -15.48 -19.72
C SER A 269 -11.45 -16.97 -20.01
N HIS A 270 -12.69 -17.43 -20.20
CA HIS A 270 -12.97 -18.83 -20.51
C HIS A 270 -12.43 -19.25 -21.89
N ARG A 271 -12.42 -18.33 -22.87
CA ARG A 271 -11.89 -18.59 -24.21
C ARG A 271 -10.37 -18.77 -24.19
N LEU A 272 -9.66 -17.96 -23.40
CA LEU A 272 -8.23 -18.16 -23.15
C LEU A 272 -7.99 -19.49 -22.44
N ALA A 273 -8.70 -19.77 -21.35
CA ALA A 273 -8.49 -20.99 -20.56
C ALA A 273 -8.77 -22.27 -21.37
N THR A 274 -9.89 -22.33 -22.09
CA THR A 274 -10.24 -23.48 -22.95
C THR A 274 -9.24 -23.71 -24.08
N TYR A 275 -8.67 -22.64 -24.64
CA TYR A 275 -7.57 -22.75 -25.60
C TYR A 275 -6.29 -23.25 -24.93
N ALA A 276 -5.96 -22.74 -23.74
CA ALA A 276 -4.73 -23.08 -23.03
C ALA A 276 -4.70 -24.52 -22.49
N ILE A 277 -5.84 -25.05 -22.04
CA ILE A 277 -6.01 -26.48 -21.69
C ILE A 277 -5.49 -27.38 -22.82
N ASN A 278 -5.77 -27.01 -24.08
CA ASN A 278 -5.34 -27.77 -25.26
C ASN A 278 -4.01 -27.29 -25.87
N ASN A 279 -3.49 -26.12 -25.47
CA ASN A 279 -2.28 -25.49 -26.02
C ASN A 279 -1.48 -24.84 -24.88
N GLN A 280 -0.86 -25.70 -24.07
CA GLN A 280 -0.30 -25.36 -22.75
C GLN A 280 0.77 -24.26 -22.73
N THR A 281 1.45 -24.01 -23.86
CA THR A 281 2.49 -22.98 -23.99
C THR A 281 2.03 -21.73 -24.75
N ALA A 282 0.76 -21.64 -25.15
CA ALA A 282 0.26 -20.60 -26.07
C ALA A 282 0.31 -19.17 -25.50
N PHE A 283 0.24 -19.04 -24.17
CA PHE A 283 0.10 -17.75 -23.48
C PHE A 283 1.22 -17.59 -22.43
N PRO A 284 2.46 -17.27 -22.86
CA PRO A 284 3.53 -16.93 -21.93
C PRO A 284 3.18 -15.68 -21.13
N ALA A 285 3.42 -15.74 -19.83
CA ALA A 285 3.23 -14.65 -18.88
C ALA A 285 4.44 -14.59 -17.91
N ARG A 286 4.76 -13.41 -17.39
CA ARG A 286 5.84 -13.25 -16.40
C ARG A 286 5.30 -12.59 -15.14
N LYS A 287 5.78 -12.99 -13.96
CA LYS A 287 5.43 -12.30 -12.70
C LYS A 287 5.90 -10.85 -12.80
N CYS A 288 4.97 -9.90 -12.73
CA CYS A 288 5.21 -8.47 -12.87
C CYS A 288 4.45 -7.68 -11.81
N THR A 289 5.00 -6.52 -11.43
CA THR A 289 4.32 -5.55 -10.55
C THR A 289 3.20 -4.79 -11.26
N SER A 290 3.30 -4.60 -12.58
CA SER A 290 2.27 -3.97 -13.42
C SER A 290 2.38 -4.39 -14.89
N PHE A 291 1.28 -4.27 -15.64
CA PHE A 291 1.30 -4.51 -17.10
C PHE A 291 2.24 -3.53 -17.83
N THR A 292 2.37 -2.29 -17.37
CA THR A 292 3.36 -1.34 -17.90
C THR A 292 4.80 -1.83 -17.73
N SER A 293 5.11 -2.50 -16.61
CA SER A 293 6.44 -3.09 -16.36
C SER A 293 6.70 -4.29 -17.27
N TYR A 294 5.67 -5.12 -17.51
CA TYR A 294 5.70 -6.20 -18.51
C TYR A 294 6.00 -5.66 -19.91
N LYS A 295 5.22 -4.67 -20.36
CA LYS A 295 5.33 -4.05 -21.70
C LYS A 295 6.68 -3.37 -21.96
N ASN A 296 7.33 -2.87 -20.92
CA ASN A 296 8.65 -2.23 -21.00
C ASN A 296 9.82 -3.22 -20.86
N GLY A 297 9.58 -4.53 -20.78
CA GLY A 297 10.61 -5.57 -20.65
C GLY A 297 11.27 -5.66 -19.26
N TYR A 298 10.79 -4.90 -18.26
CA TYR A 298 11.41 -4.86 -16.93
C TYR A 298 11.28 -6.18 -16.16
N CYS A 299 10.36 -7.06 -16.58
CA CYS A 299 10.18 -8.39 -16.03
C CYS A 299 10.81 -9.50 -16.88
N ASP A 300 11.55 -9.21 -17.95
CA ASP A 300 11.97 -10.25 -18.92
C ASP A 300 12.88 -11.33 -18.31
N LYS A 301 13.52 -11.02 -17.18
CA LYS A 301 14.32 -11.94 -16.37
C LYS A 301 13.55 -12.66 -15.26
N ASN A 302 12.29 -12.32 -15.03
CA ASN A 302 11.43 -12.98 -14.04
C ASN A 302 10.89 -14.30 -14.61
N ASP A 303 10.56 -15.22 -13.71
CA ASP A 303 10.08 -16.56 -14.05
C ASP A 303 8.98 -16.54 -15.10
N LEU A 304 9.19 -17.34 -16.15
CA LEU A 304 8.22 -17.56 -17.21
C LEU A 304 7.19 -18.57 -16.73
N GLN A 305 5.92 -18.18 -16.79
CA GLN A 305 4.77 -19.02 -16.54
C GLN A 305 3.88 -19.05 -17.78
N PHE A 306 2.92 -19.95 -17.84
CA PHE A 306 1.93 -20.00 -18.91
C PHE A 306 0.52 -19.93 -18.32
N VAL A 307 -0.37 -19.13 -18.93
CA VAL A 307 -1.77 -19.04 -18.50
C VAL A 307 -2.44 -20.40 -18.70
N GLY A 308 -2.86 -21.06 -17.63
CA GLY A 308 -3.51 -22.37 -17.69
C GLY A 308 -3.05 -23.33 -16.59
N ASP A 309 -3.30 -24.63 -16.80
CA ASP A 309 -3.06 -25.68 -15.80
C ASP A 309 -1.59 -25.93 -15.45
N GLN A 310 -0.65 -25.53 -16.32
CA GLN A 310 0.78 -25.81 -16.16
C GLN A 310 1.44 -25.14 -14.96
N VAL A 311 0.81 -24.11 -14.38
CA VAL A 311 1.29 -23.48 -13.14
C VAL A 311 1.29 -24.50 -11.99
N TYR A 312 0.39 -25.49 -12.04
CA TYR A 312 0.35 -26.60 -11.09
C TYR A 312 1.18 -27.79 -11.59
N SER A 313 2.49 -27.59 -11.71
CA SER A 313 3.45 -28.70 -11.68
C SER A 313 3.98 -28.86 -10.25
N LYS A 314 4.05 -30.09 -9.74
CA LYS A 314 4.55 -30.44 -8.39
C LYS A 314 6.08 -30.24 -8.23
N THR A 315 6.68 -29.30 -8.96
CA THR A 315 8.13 -29.23 -9.19
C THR A 315 8.79 -27.95 -8.69
N THR A 316 8.07 -27.08 -7.96
CA THR A 316 8.59 -25.78 -7.47
C THR A 316 8.45 -25.54 -5.96
N LEU A 317 8.03 -26.57 -5.23
CA LEU A 317 8.12 -26.68 -3.77
C LEU A 317 8.67 -28.09 -3.48
N GLN A 318 9.75 -28.18 -2.70
CA GLN A 318 10.02 -29.42 -1.97
C GLN A 318 8.97 -29.48 -0.85
N ASP A 319 8.25 -30.60 -0.74
CA ASP A 319 7.35 -30.82 0.40
C ASP A 319 8.20 -30.79 1.69
N PRO A 320 7.87 -29.93 2.67
CA PRO A 320 8.65 -29.82 3.91
C PRO A 320 8.43 -31.07 4.79
N GLU A 321 9.52 -31.56 5.36
CA GLU A 321 9.49 -32.70 6.29
C GLU A 321 8.99 -32.26 7.67
N GLU A 322 8.03 -33.01 8.23
CA GLU A 322 7.49 -32.70 9.56
C GLU A 322 8.46 -33.12 10.67
N LEU A 323 8.63 -32.23 11.66
CA LEU A 323 9.45 -32.45 12.85
C LEU A 323 8.62 -32.14 14.09
N GLN A 324 8.82 -32.92 15.15
CA GLN A 324 8.10 -32.79 16.42
C GLN A 324 9.07 -32.91 17.62
N VAL A 325 8.72 -32.25 18.72
CA VAL A 325 9.47 -32.32 19.99
C VAL A 325 9.52 -33.76 20.50
N ASN A 326 10.70 -34.22 20.94
CA ASN A 326 10.92 -35.57 21.48
C ASN A 326 10.58 -36.73 20.51
N ASN A 327 10.55 -36.48 19.19
CA ASN A 327 10.29 -37.50 18.18
C ASN A 327 11.58 -37.85 17.40
N ASP A 328 12.36 -38.78 17.96
CA ASP A 328 13.60 -39.28 17.37
C ASP A 328 13.39 -39.89 15.98
N SER A 329 12.24 -40.51 15.73
CA SER A 329 11.93 -41.14 14.44
C SER A 329 11.80 -40.12 13.32
N LEU A 330 11.03 -39.04 13.54
CA LEU A 330 10.92 -37.95 12.55
C LEU A 330 12.27 -37.25 12.34
N LEU A 331 13.03 -36.99 13.41
CA LEU A 331 14.33 -36.34 13.30
C LEU A 331 15.34 -37.19 12.52
N ASN A 332 15.45 -38.48 12.81
CA ASN A 332 16.40 -39.39 12.14
C ASN A 332 16.03 -39.69 10.67
N ASN A 333 14.76 -39.59 10.31
CA ASN A 333 14.30 -39.72 8.92
C ASN A 333 14.36 -38.40 8.13
N SER A 334 14.65 -37.27 8.79
CA SER A 334 14.75 -35.96 8.14
C SER A 334 16.11 -35.72 7.49
N LYS A 335 16.19 -34.71 6.62
CA LYS A 335 17.44 -34.25 5.99
C LYS A 335 18.26 -33.28 6.86
N ILE A 336 17.93 -33.08 8.14
CA ILE A 336 18.70 -32.19 9.02
C ILE A 336 20.13 -32.69 9.22
N ASN A 337 21.10 -31.78 9.16
CA ASN A 337 22.50 -32.05 9.44
C ASN A 337 23.06 -31.02 10.43
N PHE A 338 23.27 -31.44 11.69
CA PHE A 338 23.80 -30.58 12.76
C PHE A 338 25.25 -30.10 12.58
N SER A 339 25.97 -30.59 11.55
CA SER A 339 27.25 -29.99 11.14
C SER A 339 27.07 -28.66 10.40
N LYS A 340 25.84 -28.33 10.00
CA LYS A 340 25.46 -27.09 9.31
C LYS A 340 24.76 -26.12 10.28
N PRO A 341 24.86 -24.79 10.07
CA PRO A 341 24.09 -23.80 10.82
C PRO A 341 22.58 -24.06 10.73
N THR A 342 21.83 -23.66 11.76
CA THR A 342 20.38 -23.89 11.84
C THR A 342 19.64 -22.57 12.00
N LYS A 343 18.73 -22.30 11.06
CA LYS A 343 17.85 -21.13 11.04
C LYS A 343 16.43 -21.59 11.36
N ILE A 344 15.77 -20.99 12.36
CA ILE A 344 14.38 -21.30 12.70
C ILE A 344 13.51 -20.08 12.44
N PHE A 345 12.49 -20.19 11.59
CA PHE A 345 11.60 -19.10 11.21
C PHE A 345 10.17 -19.28 11.77
N CYS A 346 9.57 -18.19 12.27
CA CYS A 346 8.16 -18.14 12.67
C CYS A 346 7.39 -17.01 11.96
N HIS A 347 6.23 -17.36 11.38
CA HIS A 347 5.37 -16.45 10.64
C HIS A 347 4.45 -15.60 11.53
N GLY A 348 3.74 -14.65 10.93
CA GLY A 348 2.84 -13.72 11.60
C GLY A 348 1.39 -14.18 11.77
N PHE A 349 0.55 -13.20 12.14
CA PHE A 349 -0.89 -13.33 12.29
C PHE A 349 -1.59 -13.73 10.98
N THR A 350 -2.53 -14.69 11.03
CA THR A 350 -3.25 -15.27 9.86
C THR A 350 -2.38 -15.96 8.80
N GLU A 351 -1.07 -16.09 9.02
CA GLU A 351 -0.15 -16.75 8.08
C GLU A 351 0.05 -18.25 8.37
N SER A 352 0.87 -18.90 7.55
CA SER A 352 1.27 -20.31 7.65
C SER A 352 2.74 -20.49 7.24
N TYR A 353 3.28 -21.69 7.44
CA TYR A 353 4.59 -22.08 6.89
C TYR A 353 4.61 -22.13 5.35
N THR A 354 3.45 -22.19 4.69
CA THR A 354 3.32 -22.15 3.21
C THR A 354 3.18 -20.74 2.62
N ALA A 355 2.98 -19.70 3.44
CA ALA A 355 2.83 -18.32 2.99
C ALA A 355 4.10 -17.74 2.32
N GLU A 356 3.94 -16.69 1.49
CA GLU A 356 5.04 -16.05 0.74
C GLU A 356 6.20 -15.63 1.66
N VAL A 357 5.92 -15.14 2.87
CA VAL A 357 6.94 -14.80 3.86
C VAL A 357 7.84 -15.99 4.20
N SER A 358 7.24 -17.09 4.67
CA SER A 358 7.93 -18.28 5.16
C SER A 358 8.76 -18.91 4.04
N GLN A 359 8.15 -19.00 2.86
CA GLN A 359 8.75 -19.60 1.68
C GLN A 359 9.86 -18.73 1.07
N SER A 360 9.73 -17.41 1.07
CA SER A 360 10.77 -16.51 0.56
C SER A 360 11.98 -16.43 1.50
N VAL A 361 11.76 -16.40 2.82
CA VAL A 361 12.84 -16.47 3.84
C VAL A 361 13.61 -17.79 3.72
N MET A 362 12.90 -18.92 3.66
CA MET A 362 13.52 -20.23 3.45
C MET A 362 14.35 -20.29 2.17
N LYS A 363 13.78 -19.89 1.03
CA LYS A 363 14.46 -19.89 -0.27
C LYS A 363 15.65 -18.93 -0.32
N ALA A 364 15.63 -17.84 0.45
CA ALA A 364 16.76 -16.91 0.55
C ALA A 364 17.94 -17.54 1.30
N TYR A 365 17.71 -18.13 2.47
CA TYR A 365 18.77 -18.77 3.25
C TYR A 365 19.35 -20.01 2.55
N LEU A 366 18.53 -20.93 2.06
CA LEU A 366 18.99 -22.14 1.34
C LEU A 366 19.74 -21.84 0.03
N LYS A 367 19.60 -20.63 -0.52
CA LYS A 367 20.35 -20.17 -1.69
C LYS A 367 21.67 -19.48 -1.32
N TYR A 368 21.73 -18.82 -0.16
CA TYR A 368 22.89 -18.06 0.29
C TYR A 368 23.89 -18.92 1.09
N GLU A 369 23.39 -19.85 1.91
CA GLU A 369 24.17 -20.64 2.87
C GLU A 369 23.71 -22.10 2.86
N ASP A 370 24.65 -23.04 2.93
CA ASP A 370 24.36 -24.46 3.12
C ASP A 370 23.97 -24.73 4.59
N CYS A 371 22.71 -24.47 4.92
CA CYS A 371 22.16 -24.47 6.28
C CYS A 371 20.89 -25.35 6.40
N ASN A 372 20.53 -25.69 7.64
CA ASN A 372 19.20 -26.21 7.96
C ASN A 372 18.23 -25.03 8.11
N VAL A 373 17.05 -25.09 7.49
CA VAL A 373 15.96 -24.13 7.73
C VAL A 373 14.73 -24.86 8.25
N ILE A 374 14.21 -24.44 9.40
CA ILE A 374 13.01 -25.01 10.04
C ILE A 374 11.93 -23.94 10.09
N LEU A 375 10.72 -24.27 9.65
CA LEU A 375 9.56 -23.38 9.66
C LEU A 375 8.60 -23.79 10.79
N ILE A 376 8.33 -22.90 11.75
CA ILE A 376 7.37 -23.15 12.81
C ILE A 376 5.95 -23.01 12.24
N ASN A 377 5.20 -24.11 12.24
CA ASN A 377 3.78 -24.12 11.87
C ASN A 377 2.91 -23.59 13.02
N ALA A 378 2.76 -22.27 13.10
CA ALA A 378 1.89 -21.58 14.05
C ALA A 378 0.51 -21.22 13.45
N GLN A 379 0.10 -21.85 12.35
CA GLN A 379 -1.11 -21.48 11.60
C GLN A 379 -2.36 -21.54 12.49
N ILE A 380 -2.63 -22.66 13.16
CA ILE A 380 -3.81 -22.82 14.03
C ILE A 380 -3.83 -21.79 15.19
N PRO A 381 -2.76 -21.62 16.00
CA PRO A 381 -2.77 -20.64 17.07
C PRO A 381 -2.83 -19.18 16.59
N PHE A 382 -2.45 -18.86 15.35
CA PHE A 382 -2.43 -17.49 14.80
C PHE A 382 -3.57 -17.15 13.82
N ALA A 383 -4.40 -18.11 13.40
CA ALA A 383 -5.43 -17.90 12.35
C ALA A 383 -6.79 -17.32 12.82
N ARG A 384 -7.00 -17.10 14.13
CA ARG A 384 -8.30 -16.63 14.68
C ARG A 384 -8.31 -15.11 14.95
N ASN A 385 -8.94 -14.69 16.04
CA ASN A 385 -8.93 -13.30 16.51
C ASN A 385 -7.50 -12.91 16.95
N TYR A 386 -7.04 -11.72 16.57
CA TYR A 386 -5.73 -11.17 16.92
C TYR A 386 -5.46 -11.16 18.44
N LEU A 387 -6.47 -10.86 19.27
CA LEU A 387 -6.34 -10.89 20.74
C LEU A 387 -5.87 -12.28 21.23
N LEU A 388 -6.45 -13.34 20.65
CA LEU A 388 -6.12 -14.72 21.00
C LEU A 388 -4.78 -15.14 20.40
N ALA A 389 -4.47 -14.75 19.16
CA ALA A 389 -3.19 -15.02 18.54
C ALA A 389 -2.02 -14.38 19.31
N ALA A 390 -2.17 -13.12 19.74
CA ALA A 390 -1.20 -12.41 20.57
C ALA A 390 -1.09 -12.96 22.00
N TYR A 391 -2.12 -13.64 22.52
CA TYR A 391 -2.03 -14.40 23.77
C TYR A 391 -1.25 -15.72 23.56
N ASN A 392 -1.56 -16.43 22.48
CA ASN A 392 -0.99 -17.74 22.16
C ASN A 392 0.53 -17.74 21.92
N ILE A 393 1.16 -16.60 21.60
CA ILE A 393 2.63 -16.54 21.40
C ILE A 393 3.43 -17.08 22.59
N LEU A 394 2.88 -16.98 23.82
CA LEU A 394 3.54 -17.46 25.03
C LEU A 394 3.61 -18.99 25.07
N GLY A 395 2.57 -19.67 24.57
CA GLY A 395 2.55 -21.13 24.45
C GLY A 395 3.41 -21.60 23.28
N VAL A 396 3.25 -20.97 22.11
CA VAL A 396 4.05 -21.29 20.90
C VAL A 396 5.55 -21.10 21.18
N GLY A 397 5.94 -19.97 21.77
CA GLY A 397 7.35 -19.68 22.08
C GLY A 397 7.97 -20.66 23.09
N LYS A 398 7.24 -21.03 24.15
CA LYS A 398 7.73 -22.03 25.11
C LYS A 398 7.89 -23.42 24.49
N TYR A 399 6.90 -23.87 23.72
CA TYR A 399 6.97 -25.16 23.02
C TYR A 399 8.08 -25.19 21.96
N SER A 400 8.31 -24.07 21.27
CA SER A 400 9.42 -23.92 20.32
C SER A 400 10.80 -23.83 21.02
N ALA A 401 10.88 -23.32 22.24
CA ALA A 401 12.10 -23.41 23.06
C ALA A 401 12.39 -24.84 23.53
N GLU A 402 11.37 -25.60 23.92
CA GLU A 402 11.49 -27.04 24.20
C GLU A 402 11.96 -27.82 22.96
N PHE A 403 11.53 -27.41 21.75
CA PHE A 403 12.05 -27.97 20.50
C PHE A 403 13.53 -27.64 20.27
N VAL A 404 13.97 -26.41 20.55
CA VAL A 404 15.39 -26.01 20.47
C VAL A 404 16.23 -26.80 21.48
N ASP A 405 15.80 -26.90 22.73
CA ASP A 405 16.47 -27.70 23.77
C ASP A 405 16.57 -29.18 23.36
N TYR A 406 15.51 -29.73 22.76
CA TYR A 406 15.51 -31.07 22.18
C TYR A 406 16.56 -31.20 21.06
N LEU A 407 16.62 -30.29 20.09
CA LEU A 407 17.63 -30.33 19.02
C LEU A 407 19.07 -30.21 19.56
N VAL A 408 19.31 -29.35 20.55
CA VAL A 408 20.63 -29.25 21.21
C VAL A 408 20.99 -30.55 21.92
N SER A 409 20.03 -31.20 22.59
CA SER A 409 20.25 -32.52 23.22
C SER A 409 20.58 -33.64 22.22
N LYS A 410 20.22 -33.46 20.94
CA LYS A 410 20.55 -34.37 19.82
C LYS A 410 21.83 -33.99 19.08
N GLY A 411 22.57 -32.99 19.57
CA GLY A 411 23.87 -32.59 19.03
C GLY A 411 23.86 -31.34 18.14
N MET A 412 22.75 -30.59 18.06
CA MET A 412 22.77 -29.27 17.41
C MET A 412 23.65 -28.29 18.20
N PRO A 413 24.70 -27.70 17.60
CA PRO A 413 25.49 -26.69 18.29
C PRO A 413 24.69 -25.39 18.46
N LEU A 414 24.35 -25.02 19.69
CA LEU A 414 23.57 -23.81 20.00
C LEU A 414 24.24 -22.54 19.45
N SER A 415 25.57 -22.50 19.36
CA SER A 415 26.35 -21.39 18.81
C SER A 415 26.11 -21.10 17.32
N SER A 416 25.49 -22.03 16.57
CA SER A 416 25.10 -21.82 15.16
C SER A 416 23.58 -21.67 14.97
N LEU A 417 22.84 -21.43 16.04
CA LEU A 417 21.39 -21.18 15.99
C LEU A 417 21.12 -19.69 15.71
N GLU A 418 20.24 -19.44 14.74
CA GLU A 418 19.62 -18.13 14.54
C GLU A 418 18.09 -18.27 14.53
N LEU A 419 17.44 -17.46 15.36
CA LEU A 419 15.98 -17.38 15.44
C LEU A 419 15.48 -16.20 14.60
N ILE A 420 14.49 -16.43 13.76
CA ILE A 420 14.00 -15.45 12.81
C ILE A 420 12.47 -15.38 12.93
N GLY A 421 11.92 -14.17 12.96
CA GLY A 421 10.48 -14.01 13.08
C GLY A 421 9.92 -12.90 12.21
N MET A 422 8.63 -12.97 11.92
CA MET A 422 7.86 -11.86 11.39
C MET A 422 6.63 -11.55 12.26
N SER A 423 6.34 -10.27 12.53
CA SER A 423 5.10 -9.86 13.19
C SER A 423 4.91 -10.55 14.57
N LEU A 424 3.84 -11.34 14.76
CA LEU A 424 3.67 -12.19 15.94
C LEU A 424 4.80 -13.23 16.10
N GLY A 425 5.35 -13.73 15.00
CA GLY A 425 6.52 -14.61 14.99
C GLY A 425 7.78 -13.94 15.54
N SER A 426 8.00 -12.64 15.27
CA SER A 426 9.11 -11.88 15.88
C SER A 426 8.95 -11.78 17.41
N GLN A 427 7.73 -11.48 17.87
CA GLN A 427 7.43 -11.50 19.30
C GLN A 427 7.60 -12.90 19.90
N THR A 428 7.23 -13.94 19.14
CA THR A 428 7.39 -15.35 19.54
C THR A 428 8.87 -15.74 19.65
N MET A 429 9.75 -15.29 18.74
CA MET A 429 11.19 -15.59 18.81
C MET A 429 11.89 -14.95 20.01
N GLY A 430 11.41 -13.80 20.50
CA GLY A 430 11.84 -13.26 21.80
C GLY A 430 11.51 -14.22 22.95
N ILE A 431 10.25 -14.70 23.00
CA ILE A 431 9.83 -15.70 23.99
C ILE A 431 10.61 -17.01 23.85
N VAL A 432 10.96 -17.46 22.64
CA VAL A 432 11.84 -18.63 22.44
C VAL A 432 13.21 -18.36 23.06
N GLY A 433 13.89 -17.27 22.67
CA GLY A 433 15.23 -16.92 23.15
C GLY A 433 15.31 -16.83 24.68
N ALA A 434 14.29 -16.22 25.30
CA ALA A 434 14.18 -16.12 26.75
C ALA A 434 13.80 -17.44 27.47
N SER A 435 13.33 -18.47 26.75
CA SER A 435 12.83 -19.74 27.33
C SER A 435 13.75 -20.95 27.10
N VAL A 436 14.73 -20.86 26.20
CA VAL A 436 15.72 -21.93 25.94
C VAL A 436 16.58 -22.15 27.20
N LYS A 437 16.73 -23.42 27.62
CA LYS A 437 17.46 -23.79 28.85
C LYS A 437 18.89 -24.26 28.57
N SER A 438 19.16 -24.73 27.35
CA SER A 438 20.46 -25.27 26.95
C SER A 438 21.57 -24.22 26.84
N GLY A 439 21.21 -22.93 26.91
CA GLY A 439 22.13 -21.81 26.90
C GLY A 439 21.47 -20.55 26.35
N ARG A 440 22.25 -19.48 26.22
CA ARG A 440 21.78 -18.23 25.61
C ARG A 440 21.79 -18.37 24.09
N VAL A 441 20.72 -17.93 23.43
CA VAL A 441 20.62 -17.94 21.96
C VAL A 441 21.58 -16.90 21.38
N PRO A 442 22.42 -17.22 20.38
CA PRO A 442 23.38 -16.26 19.84
C PRO A 442 22.71 -15.08 19.13
N LYS A 443 21.65 -15.35 18.35
CA LYS A 443 21.06 -14.34 17.47
C LYS A 443 19.55 -14.47 17.29
N ILE A 444 18.87 -13.33 17.38
CA ILE A 444 17.49 -13.14 16.89
C ILE A 444 17.48 -12.09 15.77
N MET A 445 16.80 -12.39 14.66
CA MET A 445 16.50 -11.45 13.58
C MET A 445 14.98 -11.28 13.43
N ALA A 446 14.49 -10.07 13.68
CA ALA A 446 13.08 -9.77 13.82
C ALA A 446 12.58 -8.83 12.72
N TYR A 447 11.65 -9.32 11.90
CA TYR A 447 11.00 -8.55 10.84
C TYR A 447 9.70 -7.94 11.38
N ASP A 448 9.68 -6.61 11.49
CA ASP A 448 8.56 -5.77 11.91
C ASP A 448 7.73 -6.38 13.06
N PRO A 449 8.28 -6.45 14.29
CA PRO A 449 7.62 -7.12 15.41
C PRO A 449 6.22 -6.58 15.65
N ALA A 450 5.25 -7.43 15.97
CA ALA A 450 3.87 -6.96 16.13
C ALA A 450 3.74 -5.88 17.24
N GLY A 451 3.18 -4.72 16.90
CA GLY A 451 2.95 -3.60 17.83
C GLY A 451 1.69 -3.75 18.69
N PRO A 452 0.49 -3.97 18.09
CA PRO A 452 -0.76 -4.00 18.82
C PRO A 452 -0.77 -5.03 19.95
N LEU A 453 -1.21 -4.60 21.14
CA LEU A 453 -1.13 -5.30 22.44
C LEU A 453 0.28 -5.48 23.04
N PHE A 454 1.36 -5.35 22.27
CA PHE A 454 2.73 -5.51 22.77
C PHE A 454 3.31 -4.21 23.33
N HIS A 455 2.87 -3.03 22.84
CA HIS A 455 3.26 -1.72 23.39
C HIS A 455 3.00 -1.56 24.90
N ILE A 456 2.05 -2.31 25.45
CA ILE A 456 1.64 -2.28 26.86
C ILE A 456 2.12 -3.51 27.66
N ARG A 457 2.88 -4.41 27.04
CA ARG A 457 3.44 -5.59 27.73
C ARG A 457 4.80 -5.26 28.34
N PRO A 458 5.12 -5.84 29.52
CA PRO A 458 6.46 -5.77 30.08
C PRO A 458 7.47 -6.47 29.15
N GLU A 459 8.74 -6.10 29.25
CA GLU A 459 9.85 -6.66 28.45
C GLU A 459 9.86 -8.19 28.48
N SER A 460 9.60 -8.81 29.64
CA SER A 460 9.52 -10.27 29.80
C SER A 460 8.35 -10.97 29.08
N ALA A 461 7.51 -10.27 28.33
CA ALA A 461 6.33 -10.80 27.63
C ALA A 461 6.20 -10.30 26.17
N ARG A 462 7.30 -9.78 25.62
CA ARG A 462 7.50 -9.35 24.23
C ARG A 462 8.96 -9.58 23.83
N LEU A 463 9.30 -9.33 22.57
CA LEU A 463 10.69 -9.25 22.12
C LEU A 463 11.42 -8.10 22.84
N ASP A 464 12.62 -8.40 23.33
CA ASP A 464 13.58 -7.46 23.86
C ASP A 464 15.03 -7.86 23.50
N LYS A 465 15.95 -6.90 23.56
CA LYS A 465 17.39 -7.13 23.36
C LYS A 465 17.95 -8.17 24.34
N SER A 466 17.34 -8.34 25.52
CA SER A 466 17.76 -9.34 26.50
C SER A 466 17.55 -10.80 26.05
N ASP A 467 16.78 -11.06 24.98
CA ASP A 467 16.37 -12.42 24.60
C ASP A 467 17.47 -13.25 23.89
N ALA A 468 18.54 -12.61 23.41
CA ALA A 468 19.68 -13.27 22.75
C ALA A 468 20.99 -12.47 22.93
N ASP A 469 22.15 -13.04 22.62
CA ASP A 469 23.44 -12.31 22.63
C ASP A 469 23.44 -11.13 21.66
N PHE A 470 22.77 -11.26 20.52
CA PHE A 470 22.49 -10.15 19.62
C PHE A 470 21.07 -10.21 19.06
N VAL A 471 20.41 -9.05 18.97
CA VAL A 471 19.03 -8.92 18.48
C VAL A 471 19.00 -7.83 17.42
N ILE A 472 18.63 -8.18 16.19
CA ILE A 472 18.50 -7.26 15.07
C ILE A 472 17.01 -7.13 14.74
N VAL A 473 16.52 -5.90 14.63
CA VAL A 473 15.11 -5.62 14.30
C VAL A 473 15.05 -4.78 13.02
N ILE A 474 14.16 -5.13 12.09
CA ILE A 474 13.88 -4.36 10.88
C ILE A 474 12.44 -3.84 10.97
N HIS A 475 12.29 -2.54 11.20
CA HIS A 475 11.00 -1.85 11.32
C HIS A 475 10.56 -1.29 9.96
N THR A 476 9.36 -1.65 9.52
CA THR A 476 8.76 -1.19 8.24
C THR A 476 7.36 -0.60 8.39
N ASN A 477 6.67 -0.84 9.52
CA ASN A 477 5.31 -0.36 9.80
C ASN A 477 5.13 0.05 11.28
N TRP A 478 6.19 0.60 11.87
CA TRP A 478 6.30 0.90 13.31
C TRP A 478 5.25 1.89 13.82
N GLY A 479 4.59 1.57 14.94
CA GLY A 479 3.51 2.39 15.49
C GLY A 479 2.17 2.23 14.77
N PHE A 480 2.06 1.23 13.88
CA PHE A 480 0.79 0.81 13.31
C PHE A 480 0.57 -0.70 13.55
N ASN A 481 0.99 -1.58 12.63
CA ASN A 481 1.08 -3.03 12.93
C ASN A 481 2.45 -3.44 13.47
N GLY A 482 3.50 -2.67 13.18
CA GLY A 482 4.84 -2.83 13.74
C GLY A 482 5.00 -2.18 15.12
N PHE A 483 5.89 -2.72 15.95
CA PHE A 483 6.23 -2.20 17.26
C PHE A 483 7.02 -0.89 17.14
N PHE A 484 6.80 0.05 18.06
CA PHE A 484 7.23 1.45 17.89
C PHE A 484 8.50 1.81 18.65
N PHE A 485 8.82 1.06 19.70
CA PHE A 485 9.99 1.32 20.53
C PHE A 485 11.16 0.45 20.05
N PRO A 486 12.41 0.92 20.17
CA PRO A 486 13.57 0.06 19.91
C PRO A 486 13.53 -1.14 20.86
N CYS A 487 13.66 -2.34 20.30
CA CYS A 487 13.67 -3.59 21.06
C CYS A 487 14.83 -4.53 20.67
N GLY A 488 15.76 -4.06 19.83
CA GLY A 488 16.98 -4.77 19.48
C GLY A 488 18.23 -4.24 20.18
N HIS A 489 19.34 -4.91 19.91
CA HIS A 489 20.67 -4.33 19.99
C HIS A 489 20.93 -3.38 18.81
N VAL A 490 20.31 -3.66 17.65
CA VAL A 490 20.27 -2.81 16.46
C VAL A 490 18.85 -2.81 15.89
N ASP A 491 18.27 -1.62 15.74
CA ASP A 491 16.96 -1.40 15.13
C ASP A 491 17.14 -0.63 13.81
N PHE A 492 16.90 -1.30 12.68
CA PHE A 492 16.90 -0.71 11.35
C PHE A 492 15.50 -0.18 11.02
N TRP A 493 15.34 1.14 11.04
CA TRP A 493 14.12 1.83 10.64
C TRP A 493 14.18 2.08 9.14
N ILE A 494 13.24 1.51 8.39
CA ILE A 494 13.29 1.47 6.93
C ILE A 494 12.34 2.52 6.34
N ASN A 495 12.88 3.45 5.56
CA ASN A 495 12.16 4.60 5.00
C ASN A 495 11.52 5.51 6.08
N ASP A 496 10.99 6.66 5.67
CA ASP A 496 10.50 7.71 6.60
C ASP A 496 9.01 7.57 6.94
N SER A 497 8.41 6.45 6.56
CA SER A 497 6.97 6.25 6.63
C SER A 497 6.66 4.97 7.39
N PRO A 498 6.03 5.07 8.58
CA PRO A 498 5.49 3.90 9.26
C PRO A 498 4.27 3.31 8.54
N LEU A 499 3.78 3.90 7.44
CA LEU A 499 2.58 3.47 6.74
C LEU A 499 2.81 3.09 5.28
N PHE A 500 3.82 3.67 4.61
CA PHE A 500 3.99 3.54 3.15
C PHE A 500 5.45 3.30 2.76
N GLN A 501 5.82 2.02 2.67
CA GLN A 501 7.08 1.57 2.08
C GLN A 501 7.07 1.67 0.55
N PRO A 502 8.21 1.76 -0.15
CA PRO A 502 8.26 1.81 -1.61
C PRO A 502 7.52 0.64 -2.27
N GLY A 503 6.48 0.94 -3.04
CA GLY A 503 5.55 -0.03 -3.61
C GLY A 503 4.20 -0.08 -2.89
N CYS A 504 4.19 0.12 -1.57
CA CYS A 504 2.99 0.20 -0.72
C CYS A 504 2.50 1.65 -0.63
N SER A 505 1.50 2.05 -1.41
CA SER A 505 1.00 3.44 -1.35
C SER A 505 -0.46 3.60 -1.76
N LEU A 506 -1.12 4.64 -1.20
CA LEU A 506 -2.46 5.10 -1.62
C LEU A 506 -2.58 5.35 -3.14
N TRP A 507 -1.48 5.62 -3.85
CA TRP A 507 -1.49 5.85 -5.31
C TRP A 507 -1.23 4.58 -6.13
N ALA A 508 -0.52 3.60 -5.58
CA ALA A 508 -0.61 2.21 -6.06
C ALA A 508 -2.07 1.70 -5.89
N CYS A 509 -2.75 2.14 -4.83
CA CYS A 509 -4.18 1.89 -4.62
C CYS A 509 -5.10 2.75 -5.51
N ALA A 510 -4.68 3.92 -6.00
CA ALA A 510 -5.52 4.79 -6.85
C ALA A 510 -5.79 4.18 -8.26
N SER A 511 -4.99 3.17 -8.63
CA SER A 511 -5.25 2.33 -9.81
C SER A 511 -6.13 1.11 -9.48
N ARG A 512 -6.58 0.96 -8.22
CA ARG A 512 -7.15 -0.28 -7.65
C ARG A 512 -8.42 -0.03 -6.81
N ARG A 513 -9.16 -1.11 -6.49
CA ARG A 513 -10.50 -1.04 -5.84
C ARG A 513 -10.41 -0.99 -4.29
N PRO A 514 -11.53 -0.75 -3.56
CA PRO A 514 -11.48 -0.33 -2.15
C PRO A 514 -11.03 -1.29 -1.03
N THR A 515 -10.91 -2.61 -1.22
CA THR A 515 -10.44 -3.52 -0.14
C THR A 515 -8.96 -3.91 -0.25
N ASP A 516 -8.35 -3.78 -1.45
CA ASP A 516 -6.89 -3.59 -1.56
C ASP A 516 -6.44 -2.42 -0.69
N ILE A 517 -7.22 -1.33 -0.62
CA ILE A 517 -6.89 -0.17 0.23
C ILE A 517 -6.68 -0.62 1.69
N ILE A 518 -7.49 -1.54 2.23
CA ILE A 518 -7.29 -1.97 3.62
C ILE A 518 -6.05 -2.86 3.75
N ASN A 519 -5.89 -3.88 2.91
CA ASN A 519 -4.72 -4.79 3.04
C ASN A 519 -3.39 -4.11 2.67
N GLU A 520 -3.37 -3.18 1.72
CA GLU A 520 -2.17 -2.40 1.34
C GLU A 520 -1.88 -1.22 2.28
N LEU A 521 -2.88 -0.46 2.78
CA LEU A 521 -2.60 0.58 3.81
C LEU A 521 -2.12 -0.05 5.11
N PHE A 522 -2.75 -1.15 5.53
CA PHE A 522 -2.48 -1.72 6.85
C PHE A 522 -1.26 -2.65 6.80
N PHE A 523 -1.21 -3.60 5.86
CA PHE A 523 -0.24 -4.69 5.93
C PHE A 523 0.86 -4.70 4.86
N CYS A 524 0.75 -4.03 3.71
CA CYS A 524 1.85 -4.07 2.70
C CYS A 524 3.18 -3.56 3.28
N SER A 525 3.14 -2.42 3.97
CA SER A 525 4.31 -1.87 4.64
C SER A 525 4.82 -2.79 5.75
N HIS A 526 3.93 -3.50 6.44
CA HIS A 526 4.31 -4.53 7.43
C HIS A 526 5.05 -5.69 6.77
N PHE A 527 4.55 -6.16 5.61
CA PHE A 527 5.14 -7.20 4.78
C PHE A 527 6.40 -6.78 4.02
N PHE A 528 6.76 -5.50 3.98
CA PHE A 528 7.97 -5.03 3.31
C PHE A 528 9.26 -5.52 4.01
N SER A 529 9.24 -5.69 5.34
CA SER A 529 10.39 -6.15 6.12
C SER A 529 10.98 -7.47 5.61
N HIS A 530 10.16 -8.50 5.39
CA HIS A 530 10.65 -9.80 4.90
C HIS A 530 11.17 -9.69 3.45
N ARG A 531 10.56 -8.85 2.61
CA ARG A 531 11.00 -8.64 1.21
C ARG A 531 12.36 -7.92 1.17
N LEU A 532 12.56 -6.95 2.04
CA LEU A 532 13.85 -6.29 2.22
C LEU A 532 14.90 -7.26 2.78
N ALA A 533 14.56 -8.04 3.81
CA ALA A 533 15.48 -9.00 4.42
C ALA A 533 15.90 -10.13 3.47
N THR A 534 14.96 -10.72 2.73
CA THR A 534 15.24 -11.76 1.73
C THR A 534 16.12 -11.25 0.58
N TYR A 535 15.95 -9.99 0.18
CA TYR A 535 16.86 -9.35 -0.76
C TYR A 535 18.25 -9.10 -0.13
N ALA A 536 18.30 -8.64 1.12
CA ALA A 536 19.55 -8.38 1.84
C ALA A 536 20.40 -9.65 2.06
N ILE A 537 19.76 -10.80 2.36
CA ILE A 537 20.43 -12.11 2.46
C ILE A 537 21.14 -12.46 1.14
N ASN A 538 20.45 -12.26 0.01
CA ASN A 538 21.00 -12.55 -1.32
C ASN A 538 21.97 -11.47 -1.86
N ASN A 539 21.93 -10.26 -1.29
CA ASN A 539 22.70 -9.10 -1.75
C ASN A 539 23.11 -8.25 -0.55
N GLN A 540 24.16 -8.70 0.13
CA GLN A 540 24.57 -8.22 1.45
C GLN A 540 25.00 -6.75 1.50
N THR A 541 25.34 -6.16 0.34
CA THR A 541 25.71 -4.74 0.22
C THR A 541 24.59 -3.87 -0.35
N ALA A 542 23.37 -4.40 -0.54
CA ALA A 542 22.27 -3.71 -1.22
C ALA A 542 21.76 -2.46 -0.49
N PHE A 543 21.66 -2.54 0.83
CA PHE A 543 20.97 -1.54 1.64
C PHE A 543 21.89 -1.03 2.73
N LEU A 544 22.52 0.11 2.48
CA LEU A 544 23.37 0.77 3.44
C LEU A 544 22.53 1.69 4.33
N ALA A 545 22.26 1.27 5.56
CA ALA A 545 21.70 2.11 6.61
C ALA A 545 22.81 2.85 7.37
N ARG A 546 22.39 3.73 8.26
CA ARG A 546 23.26 4.70 8.93
C ARG A 546 22.74 4.93 10.34
N LYS A 547 23.58 4.68 11.34
CA LYS A 547 23.18 4.72 12.76
C LYS A 547 22.65 6.10 13.11
N CYS A 548 21.39 6.17 13.54
CA CYS A 548 20.75 7.46 13.77
C CYS A 548 19.73 7.45 14.91
N THR A 549 19.53 8.61 15.54
CA THR A 549 18.61 8.80 16.66
C THR A 549 17.15 8.90 16.22
N SER A 550 16.87 9.22 14.97
CA SER A 550 15.53 9.18 14.36
C SER A 550 15.62 9.07 12.84
N PHE A 551 14.55 8.61 12.19
CA PHE A 551 14.52 8.62 10.72
C PHE A 551 14.54 10.05 10.16
N THR A 552 13.94 11.01 10.86
CA THR A 552 14.09 12.44 10.55
C THR A 552 15.56 12.83 10.53
N SER A 553 16.34 12.54 11.57
CA SER A 553 17.78 12.82 11.60
C SER A 553 18.58 12.10 10.50
N TYR A 554 18.17 10.90 10.07
CA TYR A 554 18.78 10.23 8.92
C TYR A 554 18.45 10.96 7.61
N LYS A 555 17.17 11.28 7.41
CA LYS A 555 16.68 11.99 6.22
C LYS A 555 17.19 13.42 6.14
N ASN A 556 17.47 14.05 7.27
CA ASN A 556 18.08 15.37 7.43
C ASN A 556 19.58 15.35 7.15
N GLY A 557 20.18 14.18 7.30
CA GLY A 557 21.60 13.99 7.15
C GLY A 557 22.32 13.99 8.48
N ASP A 558 21.80 14.58 9.57
CA ASP A 558 22.35 14.68 10.94
C ASP A 558 23.23 13.52 11.45
N CYS A 559 23.07 12.32 10.88
CA CYS A 559 23.85 11.11 11.11
C CYS A 559 24.87 10.71 10.01
N ASP A 560 25.19 11.54 9.00
CA ASP A 560 26.02 11.18 7.84
C ASP A 560 27.51 10.95 8.21
N LYS A 561 27.90 11.32 9.43
CA LYS A 561 29.19 10.98 10.04
C LYS A 561 29.12 9.79 11.00
N ASN A 562 27.91 9.37 11.36
CA ASN A 562 27.71 8.20 12.20
C ASN A 562 27.94 6.93 11.39
N ASP A 563 28.21 5.86 12.15
CA ASP A 563 28.55 4.54 11.64
C ASP A 563 27.53 4.05 10.60
N LEU A 564 28.06 3.71 9.44
CA LEU A 564 27.33 3.08 8.36
C LEU A 564 27.17 1.59 8.64
N GLN A 565 26.01 1.04 8.35
CA GLN A 565 25.73 -0.37 8.54
C GLN A 565 24.82 -0.93 7.45
N PHE A 566 25.21 -2.03 6.82
CA PHE A 566 24.31 -2.73 5.91
C PHE A 566 23.11 -3.31 6.67
N VAL A 567 21.90 -3.11 6.14
CA VAL A 567 20.68 -3.71 6.70
C VAL A 567 20.71 -5.20 6.39
N GLY A 568 20.65 -6.02 7.44
CA GLY A 568 20.66 -7.47 7.32
C GLY A 568 21.63 -8.12 8.30
N ASP A 569 22.18 -9.25 7.89
CA ASP A 569 23.08 -10.10 8.69
C ASP A 569 24.43 -9.41 9.00
N GLN A 570 24.89 -8.53 8.10
CA GLN A 570 26.17 -7.83 8.14
C GLN A 570 26.18 -6.64 9.12
N VAL A 571 26.55 -6.87 10.39
CA VAL A 571 26.84 -5.80 11.36
C VAL A 571 28.35 -5.73 11.69
N TYR A 572 29.02 -4.64 11.30
CA TYR A 572 30.47 -4.41 11.40
C TYR A 572 30.79 -2.92 11.65
N SER A 573 31.77 -2.66 12.51
CA SER A 573 31.95 -1.36 13.21
C SER A 573 32.62 -0.21 12.44
N LYS A 574 32.11 1.01 12.69
CA LYS A 574 32.81 2.33 12.70
C LYS A 574 33.64 2.78 11.47
N ALA A 575 33.12 3.73 10.68
CA ALA A 575 33.79 5.01 10.29
C ALA A 575 33.03 5.85 9.22
N ASN A 576 32.70 7.11 9.57
CA ASN A 576 32.43 8.32 8.76
C ASN A 576 32.37 8.30 7.21
N ALA A 577 31.32 8.94 6.64
CA ALA A 577 31.40 9.98 5.58
C ALA A 577 29.99 10.42 5.08
N ASP A 578 29.67 11.71 4.86
CA ASP A 578 30.10 12.96 5.52
C ASP A 578 28.87 13.91 5.59
N ASN A 579 28.85 14.92 6.48
CA ASN A 579 27.61 15.44 7.08
C ASN A 579 27.63 16.95 7.44
N PRO A 580 26.54 17.73 7.22
CA PRO A 580 26.28 18.96 7.98
C PRO A 580 26.26 18.73 9.51
N LYS A 581 26.41 19.81 10.28
CA LYS A 581 26.47 19.76 11.75
C LYS A 581 25.22 20.37 12.37
N GLN A 582 24.52 19.60 13.18
CA GLN A 582 23.34 20.06 13.91
C GLN A 582 23.73 21.14 14.95
N LEU A 583 22.88 22.16 15.08
CA LEU A 583 23.01 23.25 16.05
C LEU A 583 21.87 23.17 17.05
N LYS A 584 22.16 23.47 18.33
CA LYS A 584 21.18 23.39 19.42
C LYS A 584 21.39 24.52 20.42
N ILE A 585 20.30 25.08 20.95
CA ILE A 585 20.33 26.04 22.05
C ILE A 585 21.11 25.44 23.24
N ASN A 586 22.01 26.22 23.83
CA ASN A 586 22.86 25.88 24.98
C ASN A 586 23.83 24.70 24.79
N ASP A 587 24.06 24.21 23.56
CA ASP A 587 25.09 23.21 23.27
C ASP A 587 26.36 23.89 22.73
N GLU A 588 27.27 24.25 23.64
CA GLU A 588 28.55 24.89 23.25
C GLU A 588 29.46 23.95 22.46
N GLY A 589 29.34 22.63 22.64
CA GLY A 589 30.15 21.65 21.93
C GLY A 589 29.78 21.58 20.45
N LEU A 590 28.49 21.43 20.16
CA LEU A 590 27.96 21.51 18.79
C LEU A 590 28.25 22.88 18.18
N PHE A 591 27.99 23.96 18.92
CA PHE A 591 28.21 25.34 18.46
C PHE A 591 29.67 25.61 18.06
N ARG A 592 30.65 25.35 18.93
CA ARG A 592 32.09 25.50 18.61
C ARG A 592 32.54 24.62 17.45
N SER A 593 31.91 23.46 17.27
CA SER A 593 32.26 22.54 16.18
C SER A 593 31.65 22.94 14.82
N SER A 594 30.64 23.81 14.79
CA SER A 594 29.77 24.06 13.63
C SER A 594 30.43 24.80 12.45
N LYS A 595 31.55 25.50 12.70
CA LYS A 595 32.18 26.46 11.76
C LYS A 595 31.31 27.68 11.39
N ILE A 596 30.26 28.01 12.14
CA ILE A 596 29.61 29.32 12.01
C ILE A 596 30.63 30.43 12.29
N ASP A 597 30.63 31.46 11.45
CA ASP A 597 31.47 32.64 11.57
C ASP A 597 30.58 33.89 11.65
N PHE A 598 30.48 34.51 12.82
CA PHE A 598 29.63 35.68 13.03
C PHE A 598 30.15 36.98 12.40
N ASN A 599 31.35 36.96 11.79
CA ASN A 599 31.78 38.04 10.90
C ASN A 599 31.08 37.99 9.54
N LYS A 600 30.37 36.89 9.23
CA LYS A 600 29.65 36.68 7.98
C LYS A 600 28.14 36.89 8.15
N PRO A 601 27.44 37.40 7.12
CA PRO A 601 25.98 37.47 7.10
C PRO A 601 25.35 36.12 7.39
N THR A 602 24.23 36.12 8.14
CA THR A 602 23.56 34.88 8.56
C THR A 602 22.14 34.86 8.05
N LYS A 603 21.82 33.86 7.22
CA LYS A 603 20.53 33.74 6.57
C LYS A 603 19.82 32.48 7.03
N PHE A 604 18.56 32.61 7.41
CA PHE A 604 17.69 31.49 7.74
C PHE A 604 16.80 31.15 6.55
N PHE A 605 16.56 29.85 6.32
CA PHE A 605 15.53 29.39 5.39
C PHE A 605 14.51 28.49 6.10
N VAL A 606 13.22 28.75 5.91
CA VAL A 606 12.12 27.90 6.41
C VAL A 606 11.28 27.37 5.25
N HIS A 607 11.14 26.05 5.16
CA HIS A 607 10.39 25.35 4.11
C HIS A 607 8.87 25.36 4.35
N GLY A 608 8.10 24.93 3.35
CA GLY A 608 6.64 24.88 3.38
C GLY A 608 5.99 23.61 3.94
N PHE A 609 4.70 23.45 3.61
CA PHE A 609 3.86 22.30 4.00
C PHE A 609 4.27 21.03 3.24
N LEU A 610 4.38 19.90 3.96
CA LEU A 610 4.93 18.61 3.47
C LEU A 610 6.39 18.65 2.99
N GLU A 611 7.11 19.76 3.21
CA GLU A 611 8.52 19.91 2.87
C GLU A 611 9.43 19.62 4.06
N SER A 612 10.74 19.67 3.82
CA SER A 612 11.81 19.56 4.82
C SER A 612 12.99 20.41 4.37
N TYR A 613 14.01 20.62 5.21
CA TYR A 613 15.20 21.32 4.71
C TYR A 613 15.95 20.59 3.59
N LYS A 614 15.68 19.30 3.35
CA LYS A 614 16.24 18.55 2.20
C LYS A 614 15.42 18.72 0.91
N SER A 615 14.28 19.40 0.95
CA SER A 615 13.51 19.74 -0.24
C SER A 615 14.29 20.65 -1.19
N ASP A 616 13.91 20.64 -2.47
CA ASP A 616 14.59 21.39 -3.53
C ASP A 616 14.60 22.90 -3.25
N ASP A 617 13.53 23.46 -2.70
CA ASP A 617 13.41 24.87 -2.31
C ASP A 617 14.55 25.26 -1.34
N ALA A 618 14.72 24.52 -0.26
CA ALA A 618 15.70 24.77 0.79
C ALA A 618 17.13 24.50 0.30
N GLN A 619 17.38 23.37 -0.37
CA GLN A 619 18.72 23.00 -0.81
C GLN A 619 19.22 23.89 -1.96
N GLN A 620 18.36 24.24 -2.91
CA GLN A 620 18.74 25.11 -4.03
C GLN A 620 18.84 26.58 -3.61
N THR A 621 18.01 27.04 -2.67
CA THR A 621 18.16 28.39 -2.09
C THR A 621 19.46 28.48 -1.28
N LYS A 622 19.76 27.48 -0.43
CA LYS A 622 21.05 27.35 0.27
C LYS A 622 22.22 27.41 -0.72
N LYS A 623 22.18 26.61 -1.78
CA LYS A 623 23.24 26.59 -2.80
C LYS A 623 23.39 27.97 -3.45
N ALA A 624 22.29 28.59 -3.86
CA ALA A 624 22.32 29.86 -4.58
C ALA A 624 22.88 31.03 -3.74
N TYR A 625 22.63 31.06 -2.43
CA TYR A 625 23.29 32.03 -1.54
C TYR A 625 24.77 31.71 -1.35
N LEU A 626 25.14 30.45 -1.06
CA LEU A 626 26.55 30.06 -0.88
C LEU A 626 27.40 30.21 -2.17
N ASP A 627 26.78 30.10 -3.35
CA ASP A 627 27.42 30.37 -4.65
C ASP A 627 27.67 31.88 -4.91
N LYS A 628 27.03 32.77 -4.15
CA LYS A 628 27.01 34.23 -4.40
C LYS A 628 27.59 35.08 -3.27
N GLU A 629 27.54 34.58 -2.05
CA GLU A 629 27.88 35.31 -0.83
C GLU A 629 28.51 34.35 0.18
N ASP A 630 29.66 34.70 0.73
CA ASP A 630 30.28 33.96 1.82
C ASP A 630 29.52 34.23 3.13
N CYS A 631 28.45 33.46 3.34
CA CYS A 631 27.46 33.64 4.40
C CYS A 631 27.18 32.33 5.16
N ASN A 632 26.66 32.45 6.38
CA ASN A 632 26.12 31.32 7.12
C ASN A 632 24.68 31.04 6.62
N MET A 633 24.42 29.87 6.05
CA MET A 633 23.06 29.40 5.75
C MET A 633 22.57 28.44 6.83
N ILE A 634 21.52 28.82 7.55
CA ILE A 634 20.84 27.99 8.57
C ILE A 634 19.49 27.56 8.01
N LEU A 635 19.28 26.26 7.83
CA LEU A 635 18.00 25.73 7.37
C LEU A 635 17.18 25.23 8.57
N VAL A 636 15.96 25.72 8.70
CA VAL A 636 15.03 25.34 9.76
C VAL A 636 14.26 24.10 9.32
N ASP A 637 14.46 22.98 10.01
CA ASP A 637 13.66 21.77 9.82
C ASP A 637 12.39 21.80 10.66
N ALA A 638 11.29 22.24 10.06
CA ALA A 638 9.96 22.16 10.64
C ALA A 638 9.18 20.92 10.15
N LYS A 639 9.81 20.02 9.38
CA LYS A 639 9.19 18.86 8.71
C LYS A 639 8.18 18.12 9.57
N VAL A 640 8.53 17.73 10.80
CA VAL A 640 7.63 16.96 11.69
C VAL A 640 6.36 17.75 12.06
N LEU A 641 6.48 19.07 12.17
CA LEU A 641 5.38 19.96 12.56
C LEU A 641 4.57 20.49 11.36
N TYR A 642 5.15 20.48 10.14
CA TYR A 642 4.50 20.85 8.88
C TYR A 642 4.12 19.65 8.00
N ALA A 643 4.32 18.42 8.46
CA ALA A 643 3.90 17.19 7.77
C ALA A 643 2.63 16.60 8.39
N GLY A 644 1.73 16.12 7.53
CA GLY A 644 0.55 15.37 7.93
C GLY A 644 -0.61 15.53 6.94
N ILE A 645 -1.59 14.62 7.03
CA ILE A 645 -2.86 14.72 6.26
C ILE A 645 -3.68 15.94 6.71
N ASN A 646 -3.41 16.46 7.91
CA ASN A 646 -4.14 17.57 8.52
C ASN A 646 -3.39 18.92 8.38
N TYR A 647 -3.66 19.63 7.28
CA TYR A 647 -3.13 20.99 7.05
C TYR A 647 -3.46 21.99 8.17
N LEU A 648 -4.62 21.85 8.84
CA LEU A 648 -5.01 22.70 9.97
C LEU A 648 -4.02 22.60 11.14
N ALA A 649 -3.50 21.40 11.42
CA ALA A 649 -2.47 21.22 12.44
C ALA A 649 -1.14 21.90 12.04
N ALA A 650 -0.72 21.73 10.78
CA ALA A 650 0.50 22.35 10.27
C ALA A 650 0.46 23.89 10.29
N ALA A 651 -0.67 24.48 9.89
CA ALA A 651 -0.88 25.93 9.97
C ALA A 651 -0.87 26.45 11.43
N ASN A 652 -1.53 25.74 12.36
CA ASN A 652 -1.49 26.09 13.79
C ASN A 652 -0.06 26.03 14.37
N ASN A 653 0.75 25.07 13.92
CA ASN A 653 2.13 24.92 14.36
C ASN A 653 3.07 26.05 13.93
N VAL A 654 2.72 26.85 12.90
CA VAL A 654 3.53 27.99 12.42
C VAL A 654 3.90 28.95 13.56
N GLN A 655 2.95 29.24 14.46
CA GLN A 655 3.22 30.11 15.61
C GLN A 655 4.23 29.51 16.58
N ALA A 656 4.12 28.21 16.88
CA ALA A 656 5.01 27.54 17.83
C ALA A 656 6.44 27.44 17.27
N VAL A 657 6.57 27.07 15.98
CA VAL A 657 7.87 27.01 15.29
C VAL A 657 8.51 28.39 15.24
N GLY A 658 7.77 29.43 14.83
CA GLY A 658 8.33 30.78 14.72
C GLY A 658 8.83 31.33 16.05
N LYS A 659 8.06 31.15 17.14
CA LYS A 659 8.47 31.53 18.50
C LYS A 659 9.70 30.77 19.00
N TYR A 660 9.80 29.48 18.69
CA TYR A 660 10.98 28.68 19.03
C TYR A 660 12.23 29.13 18.26
N VAL A 661 12.11 29.37 16.96
CA VAL A 661 13.23 29.81 16.11
C VAL A 661 13.67 31.25 16.47
N ALA A 662 12.75 32.15 16.81
CA ALA A 662 13.09 33.47 17.35
C ALA A 662 13.96 33.36 18.62
N THR A 663 13.64 32.42 19.52
CA THR A 663 14.45 32.13 20.72
C THR A 663 15.85 31.62 20.36
N PHE A 664 16.00 30.87 19.26
CA PHE A 664 17.31 30.44 18.75
C PHE A 664 18.09 31.60 18.09
N VAL A 665 17.41 32.51 17.38
CA VAL A 665 18.02 33.76 16.87
C VAL A 665 18.56 34.60 18.02
N ASP A 666 17.76 34.83 19.07
CA ASP A 666 18.20 35.53 20.29
C ASP A 666 19.43 34.86 20.93
N TYR A 667 19.46 33.52 20.98
CA TYR A 667 20.62 32.77 21.44
C TYR A 667 21.87 33.01 20.56
N LEU A 668 21.76 33.02 19.23
CA LEU A 668 22.90 33.33 18.35
C LEU A 668 23.39 34.78 18.51
N VAL A 669 22.49 35.76 18.68
CA VAL A 669 22.87 37.15 18.98
C VAL A 669 23.62 37.21 20.32
N SER A 670 23.15 36.50 21.35
CA SER A 670 23.84 36.41 22.65
C SER A 670 25.24 35.78 22.59
N LYS A 671 25.54 35.00 21.53
CA LYS A 671 26.87 34.41 21.26
C LYS A 671 27.75 35.28 20.35
N GLY A 672 27.25 36.40 19.84
CA GLY A 672 28.01 37.38 19.05
C GLY A 672 27.52 37.60 17.61
N MET A 673 26.41 36.99 17.18
CA MET A 673 25.84 37.26 15.86
C MET A 673 25.29 38.70 15.79
N PRO A 674 25.75 39.57 14.87
CA PRO A 674 25.16 40.90 14.72
C PRO A 674 23.73 40.78 14.18
N ILE A 675 22.73 41.32 14.87
CA ILE A 675 21.33 41.28 14.39
C ILE A 675 21.16 41.95 13.03
N SER A 676 21.96 42.99 12.75
CA SER A 676 22.03 43.68 11.45
C SER A 676 22.53 42.81 10.28
N SER A 677 23.04 41.61 10.57
CA SER A 677 23.52 40.64 9.57
C SER A 677 22.49 39.54 9.24
N LEU A 678 21.31 39.58 9.87
CA LEU A 678 20.27 38.57 9.76
C LEU A 678 19.33 38.80 8.56
N GLU A 679 19.09 37.74 7.81
CA GLU A 679 18.05 37.69 6.76
C GLU A 679 17.19 36.43 6.94
N LEU A 680 15.87 36.56 6.91
CA LEU A 680 14.95 35.42 7.04
C LEU A 680 14.26 35.15 5.71
N ILE A 681 14.33 33.92 5.23
CA ILE A 681 13.77 33.49 3.95
C ILE A 681 12.76 32.37 4.22
N GLY A 682 11.58 32.41 3.60
CA GLY A 682 10.55 31.41 3.87
C GLY A 682 9.66 31.11 2.68
N MET A 683 9.34 29.84 2.44
CA MET A 683 8.38 29.42 1.43
C MET A 683 7.06 28.95 2.05
N SER A 684 5.90 29.32 1.48
CA SER A 684 4.59 28.75 1.85
C SER A 684 4.29 28.91 3.35
N LEU A 685 4.08 27.83 4.12
CA LEU A 685 3.98 27.89 5.59
C LEU A 685 5.23 28.53 6.21
N GLY A 686 6.43 28.16 5.76
CA GLY A 686 7.69 28.81 6.13
C GLY A 686 7.73 30.31 5.84
N GLY A 687 7.05 30.76 4.79
CA GLY A 687 6.84 32.18 4.47
C GLY A 687 6.00 32.90 5.54
N GLN A 688 4.99 32.23 6.10
CA GLN A 688 4.27 32.73 7.26
C GLN A 688 5.14 32.64 8.53
N THR A 689 5.96 31.59 8.68
CA THR A 689 6.84 31.38 9.83
C THR A 689 7.90 32.46 9.98
N VAL A 690 8.52 32.93 8.90
CA VAL A 690 9.54 33.99 8.99
C VAL A 690 8.99 35.32 9.48
N GLY A 691 7.70 35.61 9.21
CA GLY A 691 6.99 36.72 9.84
C GLY A 691 6.88 36.55 11.35
N ILE A 692 6.36 35.39 11.79
CA ILE A 692 6.30 35.07 13.23
C ILE A 692 7.68 35.11 13.89
N ILE A 693 8.75 34.66 13.23
CA ILE A 693 10.12 34.78 13.76
C ILE A 693 10.46 36.26 13.94
N GLY A 694 10.31 37.08 12.90
CA GLY A 694 10.58 38.52 12.93
C GLY A 694 9.88 39.25 14.07
N ALA A 695 8.58 38.99 14.24
CA ALA A 695 7.76 39.57 15.30
C ALA A 695 8.14 39.15 16.73
N HIS A 696 8.91 38.07 16.92
CA HIS A 696 9.20 37.49 18.25
C HIS A 696 10.67 37.51 18.66
N VAL A 697 11.60 37.94 17.79
CA VAL A 697 13.02 38.17 18.16
C VAL A 697 13.09 39.36 19.13
N LYS A 698 13.79 39.19 20.25
CA LYS A 698 13.89 40.20 21.32
C LYS A 698 15.20 41.00 21.28
N SER A 699 16.24 40.45 20.64
CA SER A 699 17.58 41.03 20.62
C SER A 699 17.75 42.19 19.63
N GLY A 700 16.70 42.54 18.90
CA GLY A 700 16.67 43.64 17.93
C GLY A 700 15.64 43.39 16.84
N ARG A 701 15.37 44.41 16.02
CA ARG A 701 14.48 44.28 14.86
C ARG A 701 15.19 43.51 13.75
N VAL A 702 14.47 42.60 13.09
CA VAL A 702 15.02 41.81 11.98
C VAL A 702 15.21 42.72 10.75
N PRO A 703 16.40 42.78 10.12
CA PRO A 703 16.63 43.69 8.99
C PRO A 703 15.80 43.36 7.74
N LYS A 704 15.66 42.06 7.42
CA LYS A 704 15.09 41.65 6.13
C LYS A 704 14.36 40.31 6.18
N ILE A 705 13.16 40.28 5.59
CA ILE A 705 12.41 39.05 5.27
C ILE A 705 12.21 38.95 3.76
N LEU A 706 12.38 37.74 3.20
CA LEU A 706 12.03 37.38 1.82
C LEU A 706 11.09 36.17 1.81
N ALA A 707 9.83 36.39 1.44
CA ALA A 707 8.80 35.34 1.42
C ALA A 707 8.46 34.89 -0.02
N TYR A 708 8.56 33.59 -0.26
CA TYR A 708 8.18 32.93 -1.51
C TYR A 708 6.76 32.35 -1.38
N ASP A 709 5.79 33.02 -2.02
CA ASP A 709 4.36 32.67 -2.07
C ASP A 709 3.80 32.21 -0.71
N PRO A 710 3.82 33.07 0.34
CA PRO A 710 3.46 32.69 1.71
C PRO A 710 2.04 32.12 1.76
N ALA A 711 1.82 31.09 2.59
CA ALA A 711 0.61 30.28 2.52
C ALA A 711 -0.68 31.06 2.80
N GLY A 712 -1.68 30.96 1.93
CA GLY A 712 -2.97 31.64 2.04
C GLY A 712 -4.02 30.90 2.89
N PRO A 713 -4.26 29.59 2.67
CA PRO A 713 -5.31 28.87 3.40
C PRO A 713 -5.10 28.96 4.91
N LEU A 714 -6.18 29.30 5.63
CA LEU A 714 -6.26 29.70 7.05
C LEU A 714 -5.70 31.10 7.37
N PHE A 715 -4.54 31.49 6.82
CA PHE A 715 -3.94 32.82 7.09
C PHE A 715 -4.69 33.98 6.45
N ASN A 716 -5.41 33.76 5.35
CA ASN A 716 -6.25 34.76 4.67
C ASN A 716 -7.30 35.44 5.58
N GLY A 717 -7.71 34.79 6.67
CA GLY A 717 -8.61 35.35 7.70
C GLY A 717 -7.94 35.70 9.02
N TYR A 718 -6.60 35.61 9.11
CA TYR A 718 -5.86 35.90 10.34
C TYR A 718 -5.50 37.40 10.44
N PRO A 719 -5.55 37.97 11.66
CA PRO A 719 -5.06 39.32 11.93
C PRO A 719 -3.55 39.41 11.73
N GLU A 720 -3.05 40.64 11.54
CA GLU A 720 -1.64 40.94 11.23
C GLU A 720 -0.65 40.32 12.24
N ASP A 721 -1.01 40.21 13.52
CA ASP A 721 -0.16 39.61 14.57
C ASP A 721 0.01 38.08 14.49
N LYS A 722 -0.67 37.41 13.54
CA LYS A 722 -0.72 35.93 13.43
C LYS A 722 -0.32 35.40 12.05
N ARG A 723 0.19 36.25 11.18
CA ARG A 723 0.67 35.93 9.82
C ARG A 723 1.87 36.82 9.49
N LEU A 724 2.47 36.62 8.33
CA LEU A 724 3.44 37.56 7.77
C LEU A 724 2.77 38.93 7.54
N ASP A 725 3.45 39.97 7.99
CA ASP A 725 3.16 41.37 7.72
C ASP A 725 4.46 42.18 7.52
N LYS A 726 4.35 43.35 6.87
CA LYS A 726 5.46 44.29 6.71
C LYS A 726 6.08 44.74 8.03
N SER A 727 5.31 44.73 9.13
CA SER A 727 5.79 45.14 10.45
C SER A 727 6.76 44.16 11.11
N ASP A 728 6.90 42.93 10.60
CA ASP A 728 7.75 41.87 11.15
C ASP A 728 9.27 42.11 10.99
N ALA A 729 9.67 43.00 10.08
CA ALA A 729 11.08 43.36 9.83
C ALA A 729 11.24 44.80 9.34
N ASP A 730 12.46 45.31 9.27
CA ASP A 730 12.75 46.63 8.67
C ASP A 730 12.44 46.66 7.17
N PHE A 731 12.59 45.53 6.48
CA PHE A 731 12.18 45.39 5.09
C PHE A 731 11.62 43.98 4.80
N VAL A 732 10.47 43.92 4.11
CA VAL A 732 9.77 42.65 3.81
C VAL A 732 9.47 42.61 2.32
N ILE A 733 9.99 41.59 1.63
CA ILE A 733 9.79 41.37 0.20
C ILE A 733 8.97 40.08 0.03
N VAL A 734 7.93 40.12 -0.79
CA VAL A 734 7.06 38.96 -1.05
C VAL A 734 6.97 38.69 -2.55
N ILE A 735 7.08 37.43 -2.96
CA ILE A 735 6.93 37.00 -4.36
C ILE A 735 5.70 36.10 -4.49
N HIS A 736 4.62 36.64 -5.05
CA HIS A 736 3.33 35.98 -5.25
C HIS A 736 3.24 35.29 -6.61
N THR A 737 2.97 33.99 -6.61
CA THR A 737 2.88 33.16 -7.82
C THR A 737 1.66 32.24 -7.87
N ASN A 738 1.01 31.92 -6.73
CA ASN A 738 -0.25 31.16 -6.66
C ASN A 738 -1.22 31.68 -5.58
N TRP A 739 -1.40 33.00 -5.54
CA TRP A 739 -2.15 33.72 -4.51
C TRP A 739 -3.67 33.43 -4.45
N LEU A 740 -4.27 32.71 -5.41
CA LEU A 740 -5.71 32.32 -5.34
C LEU A 740 -5.96 30.87 -4.91
N GLN A 741 -4.92 30.05 -4.75
CA GLN A 741 -5.08 28.63 -4.37
C GLN A 741 -4.32 28.32 -3.09
N ASN A 742 -3.01 28.58 -3.07
CA ASN A 742 -2.11 28.14 -2.00
C ASN A 742 -1.33 29.30 -1.37
N GLY A 743 -1.06 30.38 -2.12
CA GLY A 743 -0.48 31.61 -1.62
C GLY A 743 -1.54 32.56 -1.02
N TYR A 744 -1.08 33.55 -0.27
CA TYR A 744 -1.87 34.59 0.39
C TYR A 744 -2.31 35.67 -0.61
N PHE A 745 -3.58 36.12 -0.58
CA PHE A 745 -4.15 36.96 -1.66
C PHE A 745 -4.06 38.48 -1.46
N LEU A 746 -3.57 38.96 -0.32
CA LEU A 746 -3.41 40.39 -0.04
C LEU A 746 -1.92 40.79 0.01
N PRO A 747 -1.59 42.07 -0.24
CA PRO A 747 -0.24 42.57 0.01
C PRO A 747 0.13 42.38 1.48
N CYS A 748 1.32 41.84 1.75
CA CYS A 748 1.81 41.60 3.11
C CYS A 748 3.29 41.98 3.29
N GLY A 749 3.92 42.57 2.27
CA GLY A 749 5.28 43.09 2.33
C GLY A 749 5.34 44.61 2.44
N HIS A 750 6.58 45.09 2.53
CA HIS A 750 6.91 46.43 2.05
C HIS A 750 6.82 46.46 0.52
N VAL A 751 7.30 45.40 -0.14
CA VAL A 751 7.24 45.21 -1.61
C VAL A 751 6.65 43.84 -1.94
N ASP A 752 5.55 43.83 -2.70
CA ASP A 752 4.86 42.63 -3.15
C ASP A 752 5.00 42.49 -4.68
N PHE A 753 5.70 41.46 -5.14
CA PHE A 753 5.87 41.11 -6.56
C PHE A 753 4.78 40.13 -7.02
N TRP A 754 3.96 40.53 -7.97
CA TRP A 754 2.86 39.74 -8.51
C TRP A 754 3.19 39.23 -9.92
N ILE A 755 3.37 37.92 -10.05
CA ILE A 755 3.96 37.30 -11.24
C ILE A 755 2.90 36.74 -12.20
N ASN A 756 2.99 37.13 -13.47
CA ASN A 756 2.26 36.55 -14.63
C ASN A 756 0.71 36.63 -14.68
N ASN A 757 0.01 37.26 -13.72
CA ASN A 757 -1.48 37.37 -13.62
C ASN A 757 -2.25 36.10 -13.28
N THR A 758 -1.69 34.92 -13.55
CA THR A 758 -2.41 33.65 -13.58
C THR A 758 -2.00 32.75 -12.42
N PRO A 759 -2.62 32.88 -11.23
CA PRO A 759 -2.23 32.08 -10.06
C PRO A 759 -2.40 30.57 -10.30
N LEU A 760 -3.37 30.20 -11.14
CA LEU A 760 -3.64 28.81 -11.52
C LEU A 760 -2.76 28.27 -12.66
N SER A 761 -1.93 29.09 -13.32
CA SER A 761 -1.09 28.64 -14.44
C SER A 761 0.15 29.52 -14.63
N GLN A 762 1.31 29.02 -14.20
CA GLN A 762 2.61 29.64 -14.45
C GLN A 762 3.30 28.95 -15.66
N PRO A 763 4.16 29.66 -16.43
CA PRO A 763 4.81 29.10 -17.60
C PRO A 763 5.66 27.87 -17.27
N GLY A 764 5.35 26.72 -17.89
CA GLY A 764 6.06 25.45 -17.69
C GLY A 764 5.31 24.47 -16.78
N CYS A 765 4.27 24.92 -16.09
CA CYS A 765 3.52 24.15 -15.10
C CYS A 765 2.31 23.38 -15.69
N SER A 766 2.30 23.10 -17.00
CA SER A 766 1.17 22.39 -17.63
C SER A 766 1.33 20.88 -17.50
N ILE A 767 0.23 20.17 -17.17
CA ILE A 767 0.18 18.71 -17.00
C ILE A 767 0.84 17.96 -18.18
N SER A 768 0.61 18.42 -19.41
CA SER A 768 1.17 17.87 -20.66
C SER A 768 2.69 18.06 -20.87
N GLN A 769 3.34 18.89 -20.04
CA GLN A 769 4.79 19.15 -20.09
C GLN A 769 5.51 18.52 -18.89
N VAL A 770 4.84 18.41 -17.74
CA VAL A 770 5.33 17.68 -16.56
C VAL A 770 5.53 16.19 -16.86
N THR A 771 4.63 15.57 -17.64
CA THR A 771 4.69 14.14 -18.04
C THR A 771 5.86 13.76 -18.95
N ARG A 772 6.69 14.71 -19.40
CA ARG A 772 7.90 14.45 -20.21
C ARG A 772 9.20 14.38 -19.39
N ARG A 773 9.16 14.61 -18.08
CA ARG A 773 10.31 14.46 -17.17
C ARG A 773 10.32 13.05 -16.55
N LYS A 774 11.49 12.62 -16.04
CA LYS A 774 11.71 11.25 -15.52
C LYS A 774 10.71 10.91 -14.38
N PRO A 775 10.34 9.63 -14.22
CA PRO A 775 9.45 9.20 -13.13
C PRO A 775 10.04 9.52 -11.75
N GLY A 776 9.20 10.04 -10.85
CA GLY A 776 9.61 10.45 -9.49
C GLY A 776 9.11 11.85 -9.09
N ASN A 777 8.85 12.72 -10.07
CA ASN A 777 8.24 14.02 -9.80
C ASN A 777 6.72 13.88 -9.65
N ILE A 778 6.21 14.25 -8.48
CA ILE A 778 4.79 14.54 -8.21
C ILE A 778 4.29 15.54 -9.27
N PRO A 779 3.00 15.52 -9.69
CA PRO A 779 2.42 16.63 -10.44
C PRO A 779 2.63 17.92 -9.66
N GLU A 780 3.61 18.71 -10.12
CA GLU A 780 4.07 19.90 -9.45
C GLU A 780 2.87 20.82 -9.20
N ILE A 781 2.70 21.35 -7.99
CA ILE A 781 1.97 22.60 -7.78
C ILE A 781 2.86 23.71 -8.34
N GLY A 782 3.14 23.64 -9.66
CA GLY A 782 4.27 24.31 -10.28
C GLY A 782 4.12 25.83 -10.22
N THR A 783 2.89 26.31 -10.04
CA THR A 783 2.54 27.70 -9.78
C THR A 783 3.00 28.20 -8.40
N HIS A 784 2.96 27.35 -7.36
CA HIS A 784 3.39 27.69 -6.00
C HIS A 784 4.92 27.65 -5.88
N PHE A 785 5.54 26.57 -6.40
CA PHE A 785 7.00 26.42 -6.49
C PHE A 785 7.68 27.36 -7.51
N PHE A 786 6.90 28.09 -8.32
CA PHE A 786 7.42 29.10 -9.24
C PHE A 786 8.13 30.25 -8.49
N SER A 787 7.68 30.58 -7.27
CA SER A 787 8.19 31.69 -6.47
C SER A 787 9.66 31.53 -6.07
N TRP A 788 10.03 30.44 -5.38
CA TRP A 788 11.41 30.18 -5.01
C TRP A 788 12.31 29.95 -6.23
N ARG A 789 11.80 29.33 -7.30
CA ARG A 789 12.54 29.17 -8.57
C ARG A 789 12.86 30.53 -9.20
N THR A 790 11.90 31.45 -9.20
CA THR A 790 12.09 32.84 -9.65
C THR A 790 13.08 33.59 -8.75
N GLY A 791 12.94 33.49 -7.43
CA GLY A 791 13.86 34.09 -6.45
C GLY A 791 15.30 33.57 -6.59
N LYS A 792 15.48 32.25 -6.72
CA LYS A 792 16.77 31.62 -7.01
C LYS A 792 17.38 32.15 -8.30
N PHE A 793 16.62 32.18 -9.40
CA PHE A 793 17.13 32.66 -10.69
C PHE A 793 17.50 34.15 -10.63
N ALA A 794 16.70 34.97 -9.94
CA ALA A 794 17.01 36.37 -9.68
C ALA A 794 18.29 36.56 -8.87
N LEU A 795 18.57 35.70 -7.88
CA LEU A 795 19.83 35.74 -7.12
C LEU A 795 21.05 35.47 -8.03
N TYR A 796 20.90 34.61 -9.05
CA TYR A 796 21.93 34.44 -10.08
C TYR A 796 21.99 35.60 -11.08
N HIS A 797 20.83 36.19 -11.42
CA HIS A 797 20.65 37.21 -12.45
C HIS A 797 19.78 38.40 -11.95
N PRO A 798 20.32 39.33 -11.14
CA PRO A 798 19.52 40.32 -10.40
C PRO A 798 18.70 41.31 -11.22
N THR A 799 18.96 41.41 -12.53
CA THR A 799 18.23 42.29 -13.46
C THR A 799 17.32 41.54 -14.44
N ALA A 800 17.18 40.22 -14.31
CA ALA A 800 16.45 39.39 -15.27
C ALA A 800 14.95 39.71 -15.36
N PHE A 801 14.33 40.09 -14.24
CA PHE A 801 12.88 40.25 -14.12
C PHE A 801 12.51 41.68 -13.70
N PRO A 802 12.49 42.64 -14.65
CA PRO A 802 12.04 44.00 -14.37
C PRO A 802 10.56 44.00 -13.96
N ALA A 803 10.25 44.69 -12.87
CA ALA A 803 8.93 44.78 -12.27
C ALA A 803 8.54 46.26 -12.07
N ARG A 804 7.31 46.63 -12.44
CA ARG A 804 6.82 48.02 -12.34
C ARG A 804 5.76 48.18 -11.26
N LYS A 805 5.89 49.24 -10.45
CA LYS A 805 4.87 49.62 -9.47
C LYS A 805 3.56 49.97 -10.20
N CYS A 806 2.45 49.34 -9.84
CA CYS A 806 1.17 49.56 -10.52
C CYS A 806 -0.01 49.24 -9.59
N ASP A 807 -1.24 49.53 -10.03
CA ASP A 807 -2.46 49.18 -9.28
C ASP A 807 -3.02 47.81 -9.68
N SER A 808 -2.65 47.30 -10.86
CA SER A 808 -3.03 45.96 -11.32
C SER A 808 -2.10 45.43 -12.42
N TYR A 809 -2.02 44.11 -12.54
CA TYR A 809 -1.31 43.45 -13.64
C TYR A 809 -1.92 43.82 -15.01
N LYS A 810 -3.23 44.10 -15.08
CA LYS A 810 -3.92 44.54 -16.30
C LYS A 810 -3.42 45.90 -16.77
N SER A 811 -3.17 46.83 -15.84
CA SER A 811 -2.55 48.13 -16.14
C SER A 811 -1.09 47.98 -16.55
N TYR A 812 -0.34 47.10 -15.87
CA TYR A 812 1.04 46.75 -16.21
C TYR A 812 1.18 46.20 -17.64
N LYS A 813 0.37 45.22 -18.06
CA LYS A 813 0.44 44.66 -19.43
C LYS A 813 0.04 45.64 -20.53
N LYS A 814 -0.68 46.71 -20.20
CA LYS A 814 -0.98 47.82 -21.12
C LYS A 814 0.11 48.89 -21.19
N GLY A 815 1.19 48.76 -20.40
CA GLY A 815 2.26 49.76 -20.31
C GLY A 815 1.87 51.04 -19.56
N ALA A 816 0.69 51.09 -18.92
CA ALA A 816 0.17 52.30 -18.28
C ALA A 816 1.01 52.82 -17.11
N CYS A 817 1.87 51.95 -16.55
CA CYS A 817 2.78 52.25 -15.45
C CYS A 817 4.27 52.12 -15.85
N ASN A 818 4.59 52.27 -17.13
CA ASN A 818 5.98 52.24 -17.62
C ASN A 818 6.88 53.34 -17.03
N GLY A 819 6.30 54.49 -16.65
CA GLY A 819 7.00 55.59 -15.97
C GLY A 819 7.12 55.44 -14.46
N ASN A 820 6.43 54.45 -13.86
CA ASN A 820 6.45 54.24 -12.42
C ASN A 820 7.76 53.57 -11.97
N ASP A 821 8.03 53.56 -10.66
CA ASP A 821 9.25 52.99 -10.10
C ASP A 821 9.53 51.57 -10.61
N LEU A 822 10.81 51.34 -10.93
CA LEU A 822 11.35 50.09 -11.41
C LEU A 822 12.11 49.42 -10.29
N GLN A 823 11.72 48.17 -10.01
CA GLN A 823 12.47 47.24 -9.20
C GLN A 823 12.70 45.97 -10.03
N TYR A 824 13.48 45.04 -9.51
CA TYR A 824 13.66 43.72 -10.10
C TYR A 824 13.18 42.67 -9.10
N VAL A 825 12.47 41.65 -9.58
CA VAL A 825 11.98 40.56 -8.72
C VAL A 825 13.20 39.85 -8.12
N GLY A 826 13.25 39.73 -6.80
CA GLY A 826 14.38 39.12 -6.10
C GLY A 826 14.70 39.80 -4.77
N ASP A 827 15.94 39.67 -4.33
CA ASP A 827 16.47 40.14 -3.06
C ASP A 827 17.05 41.57 -3.10
N LYS A 828 17.41 42.06 -4.31
CA LYS A 828 18.06 43.37 -4.55
C LYS A 828 17.06 44.46 -4.95
N VAL A 829 16.22 44.83 -3.98
CA VAL A 829 15.22 45.89 -4.11
C VAL A 829 15.70 47.15 -3.38
N LYS A 830 15.40 48.34 -3.89
CA LYS A 830 15.74 49.61 -3.20
C LYS A 830 15.01 49.66 -1.84
N ALA A 831 15.70 49.99 -0.76
CA ALA A 831 15.10 50.07 0.59
C ALA A 831 13.95 51.10 0.71
N THR A 832 13.88 52.10 -0.18
CA THR A 832 12.79 53.08 -0.24
C THR A 832 11.59 52.62 -1.09
N ALA A 833 11.64 51.44 -1.70
CA ALA A 833 10.57 50.91 -2.53
C ALA A 833 9.39 50.44 -1.66
N SER A 834 8.16 50.66 -2.15
CA SER A 834 6.96 50.19 -1.44
C SER A 834 5.78 49.92 -2.37
N GLY A 835 4.93 48.97 -2.00
CA GLY A 835 3.68 48.63 -2.68
C GLY A 835 3.79 47.50 -3.71
N ASN A 836 2.78 47.42 -4.59
CA ASN A 836 2.61 46.31 -5.53
C ASN A 836 3.40 46.52 -6.83
N TYR A 837 4.24 45.55 -7.18
CA TYR A 837 5.01 45.51 -8.42
C TYR A 837 4.58 44.32 -9.26
N TYR A 838 4.45 44.50 -10.57
CA TYR A 838 4.02 43.44 -11.49
C TYR A 838 5.13 43.11 -12.48
N ALA A 839 5.34 41.81 -12.74
CA ALA A 839 6.40 41.30 -13.62
C ALA A 839 5.91 40.13 -14.48
N THR A 840 6.53 39.95 -15.65
CA THR A 840 6.35 38.74 -16.47
C THR A 840 7.63 37.91 -16.42
N VAL A 841 7.50 36.61 -16.16
CA VAL A 841 8.61 35.65 -16.02
C VAL A 841 8.28 34.42 -16.86
N GLY A 842 9.20 33.98 -17.72
CA GLY A 842 9.00 32.86 -18.63
C GLY A 842 9.49 31.52 -18.07
N LYS A 843 10.01 30.66 -18.96
CA LYS A 843 10.49 29.30 -18.62
C LYS A 843 12.00 29.23 -18.37
N GLU A 844 12.70 30.34 -18.53
CA GLU A 844 14.14 30.50 -18.27
C GLU A 844 14.52 30.12 -16.83
N ILE A 845 13.61 30.22 -15.85
CA ILE A 845 13.87 29.80 -14.46
C ILE A 845 14.06 28.27 -14.27
N TYR A 846 13.87 27.48 -15.33
CA TYR A 846 14.08 26.03 -15.33
C TYR A 846 15.39 25.58 -15.98
N SER A 847 16.15 26.49 -16.61
CA SER A 847 17.56 26.25 -16.97
C SER A 847 18.46 26.55 -15.78
#